data_AF-A0A1Q7H495-F1
#
_entry.id   AF-A0A1Q7H495-F1
#
_cell.length_a   1.000
_cell.length_b   1.000
_cell.length_c   1.000
_cell.angle_alpha   90.00
_cell.angle_beta   90.00
_cell.angle_gamma   90.00
#
_symmetry.space_group_name_H-M   'P 1'
#
loop_
_entity.id
_entity.type
_entity.pdbx_description
1 polymer ?
#
loop_
_entity_poly.entity_id
_entity_poly.type
_entity_poly.pdbx_seq_one_letter_code
_entity_poly.pdbx_strand_id
1 'polypeptide(L)'
;MHPCVLLLAQLPLIPQPRELASRPDLALTRGVSVAAAQPDDRFTAQDLGDALRERGLRVVPPGTLGAVPVMLARLGTPPARRALAGARAAWDSAMTPEGYVLVADSGRVTIVGASAAGVFYGAQTLKQLVGGSSRLHGAVIRDWPALRWRGVQDDVSRGPVPTLDYQKRQIRTIAAYKLNVFSLYFEHTLAYPADPLIAPPGGALTPDDARALVAYAARYHVTIVPEQEAFGHLHHVLKHERYAELGETPHGHVLAPGDSGSLPLIIGWFAAIDSLFPGPFVHVGADETFELGRGRTKPLVDSLGLGPVYLEFLARIATALHPAGRRLLFWGDVAVTSPDQVKALPHDLVAVAWNYWSKAGFDPLLKPFLDAGLETWVAPGVNGWNRVFPDYATALPNIQGFIAAGQRLGSTGALNTSWDDDGEALFEPNWYGVLFGAAASWQPGTADVAVFQRRFGAVFCGDTTGAVDEAERRLLAAHALLDSVGLGGATDDLFWLDPWSARGQTAAAVMRAVAPRLRLLAEDAIELVARARPHASRNIETLDAIELGARKIDFIGMKFQLADEVERLYNLARDPVPPATPPDYLVEITSMNGRLQDLRDGYTLLRDLYEAGWRRENRPYWLGNVLARYDAATRLWLGRIDRFNDVLAQWWSTKQLPSPSDLGLPSR
;
A
#
# COMPACT_ATOMS: atom_id res chain seq x y z
N MET A 1 -23.45 -23.80 20.76
CA MET A 1 -22.61 -22.59 20.60
C MET A 1 -21.95 -22.29 21.93
N HIS A 2 -20.61 -22.30 22.00
CA HIS A 2 -19.86 -22.14 23.25
C HIS A 2 -19.86 -20.67 23.73
N PRO A 3 -19.82 -20.41 25.05
CA PRO A 3 -19.80 -19.06 25.63
C PRO A 3 -18.55 -18.23 25.26
N CYS A 4 -17.55 -18.85 24.62
CA CYS A 4 -16.30 -18.22 24.20
C CYS A 4 -16.49 -17.23 23.03
N VAL A 5 -17.58 -17.36 22.25
CA VAL A 5 -17.83 -16.52 21.06
C VAL A 5 -18.39 -15.13 21.42
N LEU A 6 -18.91 -14.94 22.64
CA LEU A 6 -19.58 -13.70 23.06
C LEU A 6 -18.67 -12.65 23.74
N LEU A 7 -17.35 -12.88 23.82
CA LEU A 7 -16.38 -11.93 24.42
C LEU A 7 -15.34 -11.35 23.44
N LEU A 8 -15.35 -11.72 22.16
CA LEU A 8 -14.47 -11.17 21.12
C LEU A 8 -14.89 -9.76 20.61
N ALA A 9 -15.89 -9.15 21.25
CA ALA A 9 -16.45 -7.85 20.90
C ALA A 9 -15.79 -6.62 21.59
N GLN A 10 -14.86 -6.78 22.54
CA GLN A 10 -14.58 -5.70 23.52
C GLN A 10 -13.28 -4.87 23.37
N LEU A 11 -12.25 -5.30 22.61
CA LEU A 11 -11.00 -4.52 22.47
C LEU A 11 -10.67 -4.19 21.01
N PRO A 12 -10.32 -2.94 20.67
CA PRO A 12 -9.92 -2.55 19.32
C PRO A 12 -8.48 -3.03 19.08
N LEU A 13 -8.32 -4.29 18.66
CA LEU A 13 -7.03 -4.88 18.32
C LEU A 13 -6.96 -5.22 16.83
N ILE A 14 -5.85 -4.87 16.19
CA ILE A 14 -5.48 -5.27 14.83
C ILE A 14 -4.00 -5.73 14.88
N PRO A 15 -3.67 -6.98 14.52
CA PRO A 15 -4.57 -8.10 14.27
C PRO A 15 -5.37 -8.51 15.52
N GLN A 16 -6.47 -9.25 15.32
CA GLN A 16 -7.18 -9.87 16.44
C GLN A 16 -6.39 -11.05 17.00
N PRO A 17 -6.29 -11.21 18.33
CA PRO A 17 -5.59 -12.34 18.91
C PRO A 17 -6.38 -13.64 18.76
N ARG A 18 -5.67 -14.77 18.71
CA ARG A 18 -6.30 -16.10 18.67
C ARG A 18 -7.13 -16.40 19.92
N GLU A 19 -6.62 -16.06 21.10
CA GLU A 19 -7.30 -16.27 22.36
C GLU A 19 -7.22 -15.02 23.24
N LEU A 20 -8.36 -14.62 23.80
CA LEU A 20 -8.49 -13.48 24.69
C LEU A 20 -9.46 -13.78 25.82
N ALA A 21 -9.05 -13.50 27.05
CA ALA A 21 -9.92 -13.50 28.21
C ALA A 21 -9.78 -12.17 28.96
N SER A 22 -10.85 -11.37 28.97
CA SER A 22 -10.87 -10.07 29.65
C SER A 22 -10.59 -10.20 31.16
N ARG A 23 -9.97 -9.17 31.72
CA ARG A 23 -9.69 -8.98 33.15
C ARG A 23 -10.05 -7.55 33.53
N PRO A 24 -10.19 -7.23 34.83
CA PRO A 24 -10.37 -5.85 35.26
C PRO A 24 -9.23 -4.96 34.76
N ASP A 25 -9.58 -3.76 34.29
CA ASP A 25 -8.62 -2.76 33.82
C ASP A 25 -7.66 -2.32 34.93
N LEU A 26 -6.44 -1.95 34.54
CA LEU A 26 -5.42 -1.43 35.43
C LEU A 26 -5.35 0.10 35.30
N ALA A 27 -5.38 0.78 36.45
CA ALA A 27 -5.16 2.22 36.52
C ALA A 27 -3.66 2.54 36.43
N LEU A 28 -3.29 3.42 35.49
CA LEU A 28 -1.90 3.83 35.24
C LEU A 28 -1.55 5.17 35.91
N THR A 29 -2.31 5.59 36.94
CA THR A 29 -2.22 6.92 37.58
C THR A 29 -0.86 7.21 38.23
N ARG A 30 -0.12 6.17 38.64
CA ARG A 30 1.23 6.27 39.22
C ARG A 30 2.33 5.97 38.19
N GLY A 31 1.96 5.79 36.93
CA GLY A 31 2.89 5.43 35.85
C GLY A 31 3.12 3.93 35.70
N VAL A 32 4.01 3.60 34.77
CA VAL A 32 4.37 2.24 34.36
C VAL A 32 5.88 2.08 34.46
N SER A 33 6.36 0.93 34.90
CA SER A 33 7.78 0.56 34.75
C SER A 33 7.90 -0.58 33.77
N VAL A 34 8.88 -0.53 32.86
CA VAL A 34 9.12 -1.59 31.87
C VAL A 34 10.49 -2.19 32.13
N ALA A 35 10.54 -3.52 32.28
CA ALA A 35 11.77 -4.25 32.53
C ALA A 35 11.89 -5.45 31.59
N ALA A 36 13.10 -5.67 31.09
CA ALA A 36 13.47 -6.83 30.29
C ALA A 36 14.34 -7.79 31.10
N ALA A 37 13.97 -9.07 31.14
CA ALA A 37 14.76 -10.09 31.82
C ALA A 37 16.03 -10.46 31.04
N GLN A 38 16.04 -10.29 29.72
CA GLN A 38 17.15 -10.66 28.83
C GLN A 38 17.71 -9.44 28.09
N PRO A 39 19.01 -9.40 27.78
CA PRO A 39 19.62 -8.31 27.01
C PRO A 39 18.96 -8.06 25.65
N ASP A 40 18.61 -9.12 24.93
CA ASP A 40 18.01 -9.04 23.59
C ASP A 40 16.62 -8.36 23.60
N ASP A 41 15.95 -8.30 24.75
CA ASP A 41 14.64 -7.67 24.91
C ASP A 41 14.72 -6.20 25.33
N ARG A 42 15.94 -5.63 25.49
CA ARG A 42 16.12 -4.24 25.92
C ARG A 42 15.55 -3.25 24.92
N PHE A 43 15.72 -3.52 23.62
CA PHE A 43 15.13 -2.68 22.57
C PHE A 43 13.60 -2.69 22.69
N THR A 44 12.98 -3.86 22.83
CA THR A 44 11.53 -3.98 23.03
C THR A 44 11.04 -3.21 24.27
N ALA A 45 11.78 -3.27 25.38
CA ALA A 45 11.44 -2.51 26.58
C ALA A 45 11.53 -1.00 26.36
N GLN A 46 12.55 -0.54 25.62
CA GLN A 46 12.71 0.87 25.26
C GLN A 46 11.60 1.34 24.32
N ASP A 47 11.35 0.63 23.22
CA ASP A 47 10.30 0.91 22.23
C ASP A 47 8.91 0.96 22.88
N LEU A 48 8.60 0.02 23.76
CA LEU A 48 7.37 0.07 24.55
C LEU A 48 7.34 1.31 25.46
N GLY A 49 8.42 1.59 26.19
CA GLY A 49 8.50 2.76 27.06
C GLY A 49 8.31 4.08 26.29
N ASP A 50 8.94 4.22 25.14
CA ASP A 50 8.85 5.41 24.29
C ASP A 50 7.42 5.60 23.77
N ALA A 51 6.79 4.54 23.25
CA ALA A 51 5.39 4.58 22.81
C ALA A 51 4.41 4.94 23.94
N LEU A 52 4.68 4.51 25.18
CA LEU A 52 3.87 4.92 26.34
C LEU A 52 4.07 6.41 26.68
N ARG A 53 5.31 6.91 26.63
CA ARG A 53 5.60 8.35 26.85
C ARG A 53 4.93 9.24 25.80
N GLU A 54 4.97 8.84 24.54
CA GLU A 54 4.30 9.54 23.43
C GLU A 54 2.79 9.65 23.65
N ARG A 55 2.19 8.67 24.36
CA ARG A 55 0.78 8.70 24.78
C ARG A 55 0.52 9.47 26.08
N GLY A 56 1.53 10.20 26.59
CA GLY A 56 1.44 10.99 27.81
C GLY A 56 1.53 10.19 29.11
N LEU A 57 1.90 8.89 29.07
CA LEU A 57 2.05 8.09 30.27
C LEU A 57 3.42 8.32 30.93
N ARG A 58 3.42 8.34 32.26
CA ARG A 58 4.66 8.42 33.04
C ARG A 58 5.35 7.05 33.07
N VAL A 59 6.48 6.93 32.37
CA VAL A 59 7.35 5.76 32.47
C VAL A 59 8.40 5.98 33.57
N VAL A 60 8.36 5.16 34.61
CA VAL A 60 9.16 5.31 35.84
C VAL A 60 10.15 4.14 36.04
N PRO A 61 11.19 4.31 36.87
CA PRO A 61 12.10 3.21 37.19
C PRO A 61 11.39 2.01 37.83
N PRO A 62 11.86 0.77 37.58
CA PRO A 62 11.37 -0.43 38.26
C PRO A 62 11.43 -0.29 39.79
N GLY A 63 10.41 -0.79 40.49
CA GLY A 63 10.31 -0.71 41.96
C GLY A 63 9.64 0.56 42.49
N THR A 64 9.24 1.50 41.64
CA THR A 64 8.45 2.66 42.04
C THR A 64 7.10 2.23 42.64
N LEU A 65 6.84 2.61 43.90
CA LEU A 65 5.64 2.20 44.63
C LEU A 65 4.36 2.66 43.92
N GLY A 66 3.46 1.71 43.67
CA GLY A 66 2.14 1.96 43.06
C GLY A 66 2.15 2.07 41.53
N ALA A 67 3.30 2.11 40.88
CA ALA A 67 3.38 2.01 39.41
C ALA A 67 3.10 0.58 38.95
N VAL A 68 2.49 0.42 37.77
CA VAL A 68 2.23 -0.90 37.19
C VAL A 68 3.54 -1.44 36.59
N PRO A 69 4.08 -2.57 37.07
CA PRO A 69 5.26 -3.18 36.48
C PRO A 69 4.89 -4.01 35.25
N VAL A 70 5.60 -3.77 34.15
CA VAL A 70 5.60 -4.57 32.92
C VAL A 70 6.89 -5.37 32.87
N MET A 71 6.78 -6.69 32.89
CA MET A 71 7.91 -7.60 32.78
C MET A 71 7.91 -8.32 31.42
N LEU A 72 8.99 -8.15 30.68
CA LEU A 72 9.27 -8.93 29.47
C LEU A 72 10.10 -10.17 29.84
N ALA A 73 9.54 -11.36 29.61
CA ALA A 73 10.11 -12.63 30.07
C ALA A 73 10.23 -13.66 28.94
N ARG A 74 11.33 -14.42 28.93
CA ARG A 74 11.47 -15.61 28.08
C ARG A 74 10.77 -16.82 28.69
N LEU A 75 10.21 -17.67 27.83
CA LEU A 75 9.67 -18.96 28.21
C LEU A 75 10.69 -19.75 29.05
N GLY A 76 10.22 -20.41 30.12
CA GLY A 76 11.09 -21.16 31.03
C GLY A 76 11.83 -20.32 32.09
N THR A 77 11.74 -18.98 32.08
CA THR A 77 12.26 -18.16 33.18
C THR A 77 11.31 -18.18 34.40
N PRO A 78 11.78 -17.90 35.63
CA PRO A 78 10.91 -17.85 36.81
C PRO A 78 9.73 -16.86 36.70
N PRO A 79 9.90 -15.62 36.17
CA PRO A 79 8.77 -14.72 35.91
C PRO A 79 7.74 -15.32 34.94
N ALA A 80 8.19 -15.94 33.84
CA ALA A 80 7.31 -16.58 32.87
C ALA A 80 6.51 -17.74 33.49
N ARG A 81 7.17 -18.65 34.24
CA ARG A 81 6.48 -19.77 34.91
C ARG A 81 5.39 -19.29 35.87
N ARG A 82 5.66 -18.24 36.65
CA ARG A 82 4.67 -17.65 37.57
C ARG A 82 3.48 -17.04 36.81
N ALA A 83 3.73 -16.28 35.75
CA ALA A 83 2.68 -15.66 34.96
C ALA A 83 1.79 -16.70 34.28
N LEU A 84 2.37 -17.71 33.63
CA LEU A 84 1.62 -18.79 32.97
C LEU A 84 0.79 -19.61 33.96
N ALA A 85 1.37 -19.98 35.11
CA ALA A 85 0.66 -20.72 36.15
C ALA A 85 -0.49 -19.90 36.76
N GLY A 86 -0.25 -18.62 37.07
CA GLY A 86 -1.27 -17.72 37.63
C GLY A 86 -2.44 -17.47 36.68
N ALA A 87 -2.14 -17.33 35.37
CA ALA A 87 -3.16 -17.13 34.34
C ALA A 87 -3.82 -18.44 33.87
N ARG A 88 -3.33 -19.61 34.31
CA ARG A 88 -3.69 -20.94 33.79
C ARG A 88 -3.55 -21.03 32.26
N ALA A 89 -2.52 -20.39 31.73
CA ALA A 89 -2.25 -20.32 30.29
C ALA A 89 -1.25 -21.41 29.88
N ALA A 90 -1.57 -22.16 28.84
CA ALA A 90 -0.68 -23.15 28.23
C ALA A 90 0.23 -22.54 27.17
N TRP A 91 1.30 -23.25 26.82
CA TRP A 91 2.17 -22.92 25.69
C TRP A 91 2.16 -24.07 24.69
N ASP A 92 1.78 -23.79 23.45
CA ASP A 92 1.75 -24.77 22.37
C ASP A 92 3.00 -24.65 21.50
N SER A 93 3.48 -25.76 20.92
CA SER A 93 4.67 -25.73 20.05
C SER A 93 4.51 -24.81 18.84
N ALA A 94 3.29 -24.70 18.30
CA ALA A 94 2.93 -23.81 17.21
C ALA A 94 3.11 -22.31 17.53
N MET A 95 3.25 -21.95 18.81
CA MET A 95 3.54 -20.58 19.23
C MET A 95 5.02 -20.22 19.06
N THR A 96 5.91 -21.16 18.76
CA THR A 96 7.33 -20.87 18.58
C THR A 96 7.64 -20.59 17.10
N PRO A 97 8.41 -19.55 16.75
CA PRO A 97 9.12 -18.64 17.66
C PRO A 97 8.39 -17.33 18.01
N GLU A 98 7.37 -16.94 17.24
CA GLU A 98 6.83 -15.57 17.25
C GLU A 98 5.58 -15.37 18.14
N GLY A 99 5.04 -16.44 18.71
CA GLY A 99 3.91 -16.36 19.62
C GLY A 99 4.27 -15.83 20.99
N TYR A 100 3.24 -15.46 21.75
CA TYR A 100 3.38 -14.92 23.11
C TYR A 100 2.14 -15.17 23.97
N VAL A 101 2.35 -15.03 25.28
CA VAL A 101 1.28 -14.88 26.27
C VAL A 101 1.43 -13.52 26.95
N LEU A 102 0.39 -12.68 26.90
CA LEU A 102 0.31 -11.42 27.64
C LEU A 102 -0.67 -11.60 28.80
N VAL A 103 -0.21 -11.33 30.02
CA VAL A 103 -1.03 -11.38 31.24
C VAL A 103 -1.03 -9.98 31.85
N ALA A 104 -2.15 -9.28 31.76
CA ALA A 104 -2.40 -7.97 32.37
C ALA A 104 -3.53 -8.11 33.40
N ASP A 105 -3.17 -8.35 34.65
CA ASP A 105 -4.09 -8.51 35.78
C ASP A 105 -3.42 -8.15 37.11
N SER A 106 -4.22 -8.07 38.18
CA SER A 106 -3.73 -7.93 39.56
C SER A 106 -2.66 -6.84 39.76
N GLY A 107 -2.78 -5.72 39.04
CA GLY A 107 -1.88 -4.56 39.15
C GLY A 107 -0.50 -4.75 38.49
N ARG A 108 -0.31 -5.73 37.61
CA ARG A 108 0.95 -5.97 36.87
C ARG A 108 0.70 -6.47 35.45
N VAL A 109 1.74 -6.42 34.63
CA VAL A 109 1.76 -6.99 33.29
C VAL A 109 2.97 -7.90 33.12
N THR A 110 2.79 -9.08 32.54
CA THR A 110 3.90 -9.93 32.08
C THR A 110 3.66 -10.37 30.64
N ILE A 111 4.67 -10.19 29.80
CA ILE A 111 4.70 -10.69 28.42
C ILE A 111 5.69 -11.84 28.38
N VAL A 112 5.23 -13.01 27.96
CA VAL A 112 6.02 -14.23 27.85
C VAL A 112 6.16 -14.60 26.38
N GLY A 113 7.38 -14.72 25.87
CA GLY A 113 7.68 -15.21 24.52
C GLY A 113 8.78 -16.27 24.52
N ALA A 114 8.77 -17.19 23.55
CA ALA A 114 9.87 -18.15 23.37
C ALA A 114 11.12 -17.49 22.75
N SER A 115 10.96 -16.40 22.02
CA SER A 115 12.03 -15.65 21.33
C SER A 115 11.85 -14.14 21.50
N ALA A 116 12.85 -13.36 21.04
CA ALA A 116 12.83 -11.89 21.03
C ALA A 116 11.63 -11.36 20.24
N ALA A 117 11.38 -11.95 19.06
CA ALA A 117 10.23 -11.61 18.23
C ALA A 117 8.89 -11.87 18.96
N GLY A 118 8.76 -12.99 19.67
CA GLY A 118 7.54 -13.28 20.44
C GLY A 118 7.28 -12.25 21.54
N VAL A 119 8.31 -11.91 22.33
CA VAL A 119 8.21 -10.85 23.35
C VAL A 119 7.89 -9.49 22.70
N PHE A 120 8.52 -9.18 21.57
CA PHE A 120 8.28 -7.96 20.81
C PHE A 120 6.81 -7.84 20.36
N TYR A 121 6.23 -8.87 19.72
CA TYR A 121 4.83 -8.83 19.29
C TYR A 121 3.83 -8.78 20.45
N GLY A 122 4.18 -9.38 21.60
CA GLY A 122 3.42 -9.18 22.83
C GLY A 122 3.44 -7.73 23.31
N ALA A 123 4.58 -7.04 23.21
CA ALA A 123 4.68 -5.62 23.53
C ALA A 123 3.89 -4.75 22.56
N GLN A 124 3.88 -5.06 21.25
CA GLN A 124 3.05 -4.33 20.28
C GLN A 124 1.55 -4.45 20.61
N THR A 125 1.11 -5.62 21.05
CA THR A 125 -0.27 -5.82 21.52
C THR A 125 -0.56 -5.01 22.78
N LEU A 126 0.37 -4.96 23.73
CA LEU A 126 0.24 -4.14 24.93
C LEU A 126 0.07 -2.65 24.59
N LYS A 127 0.79 -2.13 23.59
CA LYS A 127 0.62 -0.75 23.11
C LYS A 127 -0.84 -0.50 22.70
N GLN A 128 -1.50 -1.44 22.03
CA GLN A 128 -2.90 -1.28 21.62
C GLN A 128 -3.90 -1.40 22.78
N LEU A 129 -3.56 -2.11 23.86
CA LEU A 129 -4.40 -2.25 25.06
C LEU A 129 -4.44 -0.99 25.94
N VAL A 130 -3.58 -0.02 25.71
CA VAL A 130 -3.59 1.27 26.43
C VAL A 130 -4.68 2.17 25.88
N GLY A 131 -5.70 2.44 26.71
CA GLY A 131 -6.81 3.33 26.39
C GLY A 131 -6.63 4.70 27.04
N GLY A 132 -6.47 5.75 26.23
CA GLY A 132 -6.18 7.10 26.73
C GLY A 132 -4.85 7.17 27.49
N SER A 133 -4.74 8.11 28.43
CA SER A 133 -3.49 8.41 29.16
C SER A 133 -3.42 7.81 30.58
N SER A 134 -4.40 7.01 31.01
CA SER A 134 -4.49 6.57 32.40
C SER A 134 -5.04 5.15 32.63
N ARG A 135 -5.35 4.42 31.56
CA ARG A 135 -5.99 3.10 31.65
C ARG A 135 -5.32 2.08 30.74
N LEU A 136 -5.06 0.90 31.28
CA LEU A 136 -4.68 -0.29 30.52
C LEU A 136 -5.81 -1.31 30.59
N HIS A 137 -6.24 -1.81 29.44
CA HIS A 137 -7.22 -2.87 29.38
C HIS A 137 -6.67 -4.20 29.91
N GLY A 138 -7.34 -4.74 30.93
CA GLY A 138 -6.93 -6.00 31.56
C GLY A 138 -7.26 -7.19 30.66
N ALA A 139 -6.30 -8.07 30.40
CA ALA A 139 -6.52 -9.25 29.58
C ALA A 139 -5.48 -10.34 29.82
N VAL A 140 -5.87 -11.59 29.57
CA VAL A 140 -4.96 -12.69 29.26
C VAL A 140 -5.10 -13.00 27.78
N ILE A 141 -4.02 -12.86 27.03
CA ILE A 141 -3.97 -13.08 25.57
C ILE A 141 -2.96 -14.17 25.26
N ARG A 142 -3.33 -15.15 24.45
CA ARG A 142 -2.41 -16.10 23.81
C ARG A 142 -2.53 -15.90 22.31
N ASP A 143 -1.42 -15.67 21.64
CA ASP A 143 -1.46 -15.29 20.23
C ASP A 143 -0.18 -15.69 19.49
N TRP A 144 -0.32 -16.02 18.20
CA TRP A 144 0.75 -16.47 17.31
C TRP A 144 0.30 -16.38 15.84
N PRO A 145 1.24 -16.18 14.88
CA PRO A 145 0.88 -15.95 13.49
C PRO A 145 0.29 -17.19 12.79
N ALA A 146 -0.45 -16.98 11.71
CA ALA A 146 -0.91 -18.03 10.81
C ALA A 146 0.10 -18.33 9.70
N LEU A 147 0.70 -17.29 9.12
CA LEU A 147 1.80 -17.41 8.15
C LEU A 147 3.14 -17.06 8.79
N ARG A 148 4.19 -17.79 8.40
CA ARG A 148 5.56 -17.56 8.90
C ARG A 148 6.15 -16.26 8.37
N TRP A 149 5.93 -15.96 7.09
CA TRP A 149 6.40 -14.75 6.45
C TRP A 149 5.21 -13.85 6.12
N ARG A 150 5.22 -12.63 6.63
CA ARG A 150 4.10 -11.70 6.57
C ARG A 150 4.66 -10.38 6.09
N GLY A 151 4.57 -10.17 4.78
CA GLY A 151 5.23 -9.09 4.08
C GLY A 151 4.29 -8.02 3.54
N VAL A 152 4.84 -6.83 3.41
CA VAL A 152 4.37 -5.79 2.49
C VAL A 152 5.48 -5.52 1.48
N GLN A 153 5.10 -5.31 0.23
CA GLN A 153 5.98 -4.84 -0.83
C GLN A 153 5.67 -3.36 -1.12
N ASP A 154 6.73 -2.59 -1.36
CA ASP A 154 6.66 -1.17 -1.72
C ASP A 154 7.39 -0.97 -3.06
N ASP A 155 6.70 -0.32 -4.00
CA ASP A 155 7.22 -0.04 -5.33
C ASP A 155 8.06 1.23 -5.26
N VAL A 156 9.34 1.10 -5.56
CA VAL A 156 10.25 2.24 -5.57
C VAL A 156 10.83 2.49 -6.95
N SER A 157 10.16 2.03 -8.01
CA SER A 157 10.67 2.03 -9.39
C SER A 157 9.81 2.80 -10.38
N ARG A 158 8.56 3.15 -10.08
CA ARG A 158 7.61 3.73 -11.06
C ARG A 158 7.43 5.25 -10.93
N GLY A 159 8.12 5.86 -9.97
CA GLY A 159 8.19 7.31 -9.83
C GLY A 159 8.44 7.72 -8.38
N PRO A 160 7.48 7.46 -7.47
CA PRO A 160 7.67 7.62 -6.04
C PRO A 160 8.88 6.82 -5.55
N VAL A 161 9.71 7.46 -4.74
CA VAL A 161 10.81 6.81 -4.03
C VAL A 161 10.82 7.36 -2.61
N PRO A 162 10.35 6.60 -1.61
CA PRO A 162 10.29 7.06 -0.25
C PRO A 162 11.65 7.51 0.29
N THR A 163 11.63 8.53 1.14
CA THR A 163 12.82 8.96 1.90
C THR A 163 13.21 7.87 2.90
N LEU A 164 14.49 7.82 3.30
CA LEU A 164 14.95 6.85 4.30
C LEU A 164 14.17 6.96 5.62
N ASP A 165 13.77 8.16 6.02
CA ASP A 165 12.99 8.37 7.24
C ASP A 165 11.56 7.87 7.12
N TYR A 166 10.94 8.00 5.95
CA TYR A 166 9.64 7.38 5.67
C TYR A 166 9.75 5.85 5.60
N GLN A 167 10.80 5.29 5.01
CA GLN A 167 11.03 3.83 5.01
C GLN A 167 11.21 3.28 6.43
N LYS A 168 11.93 4.01 7.30
CA LYS A 168 11.99 3.69 8.74
C LYS A 168 10.62 3.80 9.42
N ARG A 169 9.76 4.71 8.97
CA ARG A 169 8.35 4.79 9.42
C ARG A 169 7.57 3.56 8.97
N GLN A 170 7.68 3.16 7.71
CA GLN A 170 7.02 1.96 7.20
C GLN A 170 7.42 0.75 8.05
N ILE A 171 8.71 0.54 8.29
CA ILE A 171 9.23 -0.57 9.13
C ILE A 171 8.62 -0.58 10.54
N ARG A 172 8.68 0.54 11.27
CA ARG A 172 8.16 0.55 12.66
C ARG A 172 6.65 0.35 12.69
N THR A 173 5.93 0.86 11.68
CA THR A 173 4.48 0.70 11.56
C THR A 173 4.13 -0.75 11.26
N ILE A 174 4.70 -1.37 10.22
CA ILE A 174 4.37 -2.75 9.85
C ILE A 174 4.73 -3.72 10.98
N ALA A 175 5.82 -3.47 11.71
CA ALA A 175 6.22 -4.26 12.88
C ALA A 175 5.23 -4.13 14.04
N ALA A 176 4.66 -2.94 14.27
CA ALA A 176 3.61 -2.71 15.27
C ALA A 176 2.32 -3.51 14.95
N TYR A 177 2.12 -3.85 13.69
CA TYR A 177 1.02 -4.72 13.21
C TYR A 177 1.48 -6.15 12.87
N LYS A 178 2.66 -6.53 13.37
CA LYS A 178 3.22 -7.89 13.36
C LYS A 178 3.55 -8.46 11.97
N LEU A 179 3.71 -7.60 10.96
CA LEU A 179 4.42 -7.97 9.72
C LEU A 179 5.93 -8.12 10.02
N ASN A 180 6.60 -9.02 9.31
CA ASN A 180 8.02 -9.33 9.52
C ASN A 180 8.87 -9.31 8.24
N VAL A 181 8.27 -8.94 7.11
CA VAL A 181 8.96 -8.76 5.82
C VAL A 181 8.62 -7.38 5.25
N PHE A 182 9.63 -6.69 4.74
CA PHE A 182 9.47 -5.49 3.93
C PHE A 182 10.22 -5.71 2.62
N SER A 183 9.50 -5.84 1.51
CA SER A 183 10.09 -6.01 0.18
C SER A 183 10.18 -4.66 -0.52
N LEU A 184 11.36 -4.31 -1.04
CA LEU A 184 11.56 -3.11 -1.85
C LEU A 184 11.76 -3.54 -3.30
N TYR A 185 10.87 -3.08 -4.17
CA TYR A 185 10.87 -3.42 -5.59
C TYR A 185 11.74 -2.47 -6.42
N PHE A 186 12.81 -3.02 -7.00
CA PHE A 186 13.84 -2.35 -7.77
C PHE A 186 13.89 -2.87 -9.21
N GLU A 187 13.53 -2.03 -10.17
CA GLU A 187 13.98 -2.17 -11.56
C GLU A 187 15.35 -1.51 -11.71
N HIS A 188 15.46 -0.27 -11.21
CA HIS A 188 16.62 0.59 -11.47
C HIS A 188 16.98 1.52 -10.31
N THR A 189 16.25 1.51 -9.19
CA THR A 189 16.39 2.52 -8.13
C THR A 189 17.27 2.09 -6.95
N LEU A 190 17.97 0.95 -7.05
CA LEU A 190 19.11 0.64 -6.19
C LEU A 190 20.40 1.13 -6.85
N ALA A 191 21.20 1.91 -6.13
CA ALA A 191 22.45 2.44 -6.67
C ALA A 191 23.56 1.38 -6.65
N TYR A 192 24.01 0.97 -7.84
CA TYR A 192 25.18 0.12 -8.05
C TYR A 192 26.40 0.98 -8.41
N PRO A 193 27.43 1.11 -7.54
CA PRO A 193 28.61 1.91 -7.85
C PRO A 193 29.35 1.47 -9.13
N ALA A 194 29.23 0.19 -9.50
CA ALA A 194 29.80 -0.36 -10.73
C ALA A 194 29.02 0.03 -12.00
N ASP A 195 27.71 0.35 -11.86
CA ASP A 195 26.79 0.67 -12.95
C ASP A 195 26.03 1.98 -12.67
N PRO A 196 26.74 3.12 -12.61
CA PRO A 196 26.16 4.40 -12.15
C PRO A 196 25.13 5.00 -13.12
N LEU A 197 24.96 4.45 -14.33
CA LEU A 197 24.01 4.96 -15.32
C LEU A 197 22.56 4.55 -15.02
N ILE A 198 22.37 3.42 -14.33
CA ILE A 198 21.06 2.81 -14.12
C ILE A 198 20.24 3.60 -13.10
N ALA A 199 20.87 3.92 -11.98
CA ALA A 199 20.20 4.53 -10.85
C ALA A 199 20.00 6.04 -11.06
N PRO A 200 18.76 6.55 -10.94
CA PRO A 200 18.49 7.94 -11.25
C PRO A 200 19.06 8.87 -10.16
N PRO A 201 19.73 9.97 -10.53
CA PRO A 201 20.22 10.95 -9.57
C PRO A 201 19.10 11.46 -8.65
N GLY A 202 19.30 11.37 -7.34
CA GLY A 202 18.33 11.78 -6.33
C GLY A 202 17.13 10.85 -6.13
N GLY A 203 16.96 9.83 -6.98
CA GLY A 203 15.86 8.85 -6.94
C GLY A 203 16.31 7.43 -6.59
N ALA A 204 17.51 7.25 -6.04
CA ALA A 204 18.04 5.93 -5.74
C ALA A 204 18.28 5.70 -4.25
N LEU A 205 18.02 4.47 -3.79
CA LEU A 205 18.50 3.97 -2.52
C LEU A 205 20.01 3.72 -2.63
N THR A 206 20.80 4.39 -1.79
CA THR A 206 22.26 4.20 -1.79
C THR A 206 22.67 2.96 -0.98
N PRO A 207 23.90 2.42 -1.17
CA PRO A 207 24.45 1.39 -0.29
C PRO A 207 24.42 1.75 1.21
N ASP A 208 24.63 3.02 1.55
CA ASP A 208 24.55 3.49 2.94
C ASP A 208 23.11 3.55 3.44
N ASP A 209 22.16 4.00 2.60
CA ASP A 209 20.73 3.96 2.93
C ASP A 209 20.28 2.51 3.17
N ALA A 210 20.67 1.58 2.30
CA ALA A 210 20.35 0.15 2.43
C ALA A 210 20.88 -0.44 3.74
N ARG A 211 22.16 -0.20 4.07
CA ARG A 211 22.75 -0.64 5.35
C ARG A 211 22.04 -0.04 6.56
N ALA A 212 21.73 1.26 6.51
CA ALA A 212 21.03 1.95 7.58
C ALA A 212 19.60 1.41 7.76
N LEU A 213 18.91 1.11 6.65
CA LEU A 213 17.57 0.55 6.66
C LEU A 213 17.55 -0.88 7.21
N VAL A 214 18.46 -1.74 6.78
CA VAL A 214 18.62 -3.11 7.28
C VAL A 214 18.90 -3.11 8.79
N ALA A 215 19.84 -2.28 9.24
CA ALA A 215 20.16 -2.16 10.67
C ALA A 215 18.95 -1.64 11.48
N TYR A 216 18.16 -0.74 10.90
CA TYR A 216 16.93 -0.27 11.52
C TYR A 216 15.89 -1.39 11.61
N ALA A 217 15.62 -2.11 10.52
CA ALA A 217 14.65 -3.20 10.40
C ALA A 217 14.91 -4.36 11.37
N ALA A 218 16.19 -4.74 11.52
CA ALA A 218 16.58 -5.85 12.40
C ALA A 218 16.12 -5.66 13.85
N ARG A 219 16.14 -4.42 14.36
CA ARG A 219 15.66 -4.11 15.72
C ARG A 219 14.16 -4.36 15.89
N TYR A 220 13.40 -4.18 14.82
CA TYR A 220 11.94 -4.40 14.78
C TYR A 220 11.55 -5.82 14.36
N HIS A 221 12.52 -6.75 14.27
CA HIS A 221 12.30 -8.11 13.78
C HIS A 221 11.72 -8.16 12.35
N VAL A 222 12.05 -7.15 11.52
CA VAL A 222 11.66 -7.08 10.11
C VAL A 222 12.86 -7.47 9.24
N THR A 223 12.61 -8.39 8.31
CA THR A 223 13.56 -8.77 7.25
C THR A 223 13.31 -7.90 6.03
N ILE A 224 14.37 -7.27 5.50
CA ILE A 224 14.31 -6.61 4.20
C ILE A 224 14.53 -7.65 3.11
N VAL A 225 13.61 -7.73 2.15
CA VAL A 225 13.76 -8.53 0.93
C VAL A 225 14.02 -7.57 -0.22
N PRO A 226 15.25 -7.48 -0.74
CA PRO A 226 15.49 -6.75 -1.96
C PRO A 226 14.86 -7.53 -3.11
N GLU A 227 14.03 -6.85 -3.88
CA GLU A 227 13.40 -7.40 -5.06
C GLU A 227 13.97 -6.70 -6.28
N GLN A 228 14.91 -7.35 -6.95
CA GLN A 228 15.61 -6.78 -8.10
C GLN A 228 15.22 -7.57 -9.34
N GLU A 229 14.76 -6.86 -10.36
CA GLU A 229 14.48 -7.47 -11.66
C GLU A 229 15.74 -8.07 -12.28
N ALA A 230 15.63 -9.33 -12.69
CA ALA A 230 16.69 -10.09 -13.34
C ALA A 230 16.32 -10.56 -14.75
N PHE A 231 15.10 -10.29 -15.24
CA PHE A 231 14.68 -10.76 -16.57
C PHE A 231 13.71 -9.82 -17.29
N GLY A 232 12.52 -9.59 -16.73
CA GLY A 232 11.53 -8.62 -17.23
C GLY A 232 11.74 -7.23 -16.63
N HIS A 233 10.88 -6.26 -16.96
CA HIS A 233 10.84 -4.95 -16.30
C HIS A 233 12.18 -4.16 -16.25
N LEU A 234 13.05 -4.33 -17.24
CA LEU A 234 14.38 -3.71 -17.28
C LEU A 234 14.50 -2.52 -18.25
N HIS A 235 13.38 -1.89 -18.64
CA HIS A 235 13.42 -0.76 -19.60
C HIS A 235 14.32 0.39 -19.13
N HIS A 236 14.28 0.72 -17.84
CA HIS A 236 15.13 1.78 -17.30
C HIS A 236 16.63 1.46 -17.37
N VAL A 237 17.01 0.19 -17.50
CA VAL A 237 18.38 -0.25 -17.80
C VAL A 237 18.62 -0.25 -19.32
N LEU A 238 17.77 -0.96 -20.07
CA LEU A 238 17.96 -1.26 -21.49
C LEU A 238 17.74 -0.06 -22.42
N LYS A 239 17.12 1.02 -21.94
CA LYS A 239 17.04 2.29 -22.69
C LYS A 239 18.41 2.97 -22.90
N HIS A 240 19.40 2.63 -22.09
CA HIS A 240 20.74 3.17 -22.26
C HIS A 240 21.51 2.37 -23.32
N GLU A 241 22.10 3.04 -24.29
CA GLU A 241 22.85 2.41 -25.40
C GLU A 241 23.90 1.39 -24.95
N ARG A 242 24.52 1.60 -23.77
CA ARG A 242 25.48 0.66 -23.17
C ARG A 242 24.89 -0.73 -22.90
N TYR A 243 23.59 -0.81 -22.59
CA TYR A 243 22.89 -2.04 -22.22
C TYR A 243 21.84 -2.46 -23.26
N ALA A 244 21.52 -1.61 -24.25
CA ALA A 244 20.45 -1.84 -25.21
C ALA A 244 20.60 -3.15 -26.00
N GLU A 245 21.84 -3.55 -26.34
CA GLU A 245 22.10 -4.80 -27.07
C GLU A 245 21.79 -6.05 -26.23
N LEU A 246 21.73 -5.94 -24.90
CA LEU A 246 21.36 -7.06 -24.01
C LEU A 246 19.87 -7.39 -24.08
N GLY A 247 19.04 -6.49 -24.64
CA GLY A 247 17.59 -6.66 -24.72
C GLY A 247 17.14 -7.70 -25.74
N GLU A 248 16.00 -8.32 -25.49
CA GLU A 248 15.25 -9.16 -26.43
C GLU A 248 14.85 -8.34 -27.67
N THR A 249 14.46 -7.08 -27.45
CA THR A 249 14.26 -6.06 -28.48
C THR A 249 15.03 -4.78 -28.12
N PRO A 250 15.46 -3.96 -29.11
CA PRO A 250 16.14 -2.70 -28.85
C PRO A 250 15.34 -1.78 -27.93
N HIS A 251 16.00 -1.25 -26.88
CA HIS A 251 15.40 -0.37 -25.86
C HIS A 251 14.15 -0.97 -25.17
N GLY A 252 14.00 -2.30 -25.21
CA GLY A 252 12.87 -3.03 -24.65
C GLY A 252 12.90 -3.15 -23.12
N HIS A 253 12.10 -4.09 -22.62
CA HIS A 253 11.90 -4.37 -21.20
C HIS A 253 12.48 -5.71 -20.76
N VAL A 254 12.80 -6.62 -21.70
CA VAL A 254 13.22 -7.99 -21.40
C VAL A 254 14.67 -8.24 -21.81
N LEU A 255 15.49 -8.85 -20.96
CA LEU A 255 16.83 -9.33 -21.34
C LEU A 255 16.73 -10.49 -22.34
N ALA A 256 17.64 -10.57 -23.30
CA ALA A 256 17.74 -11.71 -24.20
C ALA A 256 18.48 -12.89 -23.51
N PRO A 257 17.84 -14.06 -23.31
CA PRO A 257 18.45 -15.25 -22.70
C PRO A 257 19.73 -15.76 -23.36
N GLY A 258 19.87 -15.52 -24.67
CA GLY A 258 21.00 -15.98 -25.48
C GLY A 258 22.19 -15.02 -25.51
N ASP A 259 22.07 -13.83 -24.92
CA ASP A 259 23.19 -12.88 -24.90
C ASP A 259 24.20 -13.22 -23.78
N SER A 260 25.49 -13.16 -24.11
CA SER A 260 26.56 -13.46 -23.16
C SER A 260 26.70 -12.43 -22.04
N GLY A 261 26.18 -11.21 -22.21
CA GLY A 261 26.24 -10.13 -21.23
C GLY A 261 25.12 -10.14 -20.18
N SER A 262 24.00 -10.82 -20.43
CA SER A 262 22.84 -10.81 -19.51
C SER A 262 23.15 -11.41 -18.14
N LEU A 263 23.75 -12.62 -18.09
CA LEU A 263 24.10 -13.25 -16.81
C LEU A 263 25.20 -12.50 -16.05
N PRO A 264 26.30 -12.04 -16.66
CA PRO A 264 27.30 -11.22 -15.97
C PRO A 264 26.71 -9.96 -15.32
N LEU A 265 25.76 -9.29 -15.98
CA LEU A 265 25.09 -8.12 -15.43
C LEU A 265 24.28 -8.47 -14.18
N ILE A 266 23.45 -9.52 -14.27
CA ILE A 266 22.64 -10.03 -13.14
C ILE A 266 23.56 -10.44 -11.97
N ILE A 267 24.61 -11.22 -12.22
CA ILE A 267 25.55 -11.65 -11.19
C ILE A 267 26.19 -10.44 -10.49
N GLY A 268 26.55 -9.39 -11.24
CA GLY A 268 27.12 -8.16 -10.69
C GLY A 268 26.19 -7.45 -9.70
N TRP A 269 24.91 -7.26 -10.08
CA TRP A 269 23.92 -6.63 -9.21
C TRP A 269 23.63 -7.46 -7.96
N PHE A 270 23.47 -8.77 -8.13
CA PHE A 270 23.12 -9.65 -7.03
C PHE A 270 24.28 -9.85 -6.06
N ALA A 271 25.54 -9.81 -6.52
CA ALA A 271 26.70 -9.76 -5.63
C ALA A 271 26.70 -8.48 -4.76
N ALA A 272 26.29 -7.34 -5.32
CA ALA A 272 26.13 -6.11 -4.55
C ALA A 272 24.97 -6.22 -3.54
N ILE A 273 23.81 -6.71 -3.97
CA ILE A 273 22.64 -6.97 -3.11
C ILE A 273 23.03 -7.89 -1.95
N ASP A 274 23.82 -8.94 -2.22
CA ASP A 274 24.27 -9.87 -1.20
C ASP A 274 25.10 -9.19 -0.11
N SER A 275 25.93 -8.22 -0.49
CA SER A 275 26.70 -7.42 0.46
C SER A 275 25.87 -6.44 1.30
N LEU A 276 24.70 -6.04 0.82
CA LEU A 276 23.88 -4.98 1.42
C LEU A 276 22.74 -5.52 2.30
N PHE A 277 22.11 -6.61 1.89
CA PHE A 277 20.89 -7.14 2.49
C PHE A 277 21.14 -8.55 3.02
N PRO A 278 21.51 -8.75 4.30
CA PRO A 278 21.91 -10.06 4.85
C PRO A 278 20.73 -11.02 5.11
N GLY A 279 19.53 -10.69 4.64
CA GLY A 279 18.33 -11.52 4.83
C GLY A 279 18.43 -12.87 4.11
N PRO A 280 17.61 -13.85 4.50
CA PRO A 280 17.61 -15.18 3.89
C PRO A 280 17.00 -15.23 2.48
N PHE A 281 16.44 -14.13 2.00
CA PHE A 281 15.67 -14.05 0.75
C PHE A 281 16.16 -12.90 -0.13
N VAL A 282 16.11 -13.14 -1.44
CA VAL A 282 16.21 -12.13 -2.50
C VAL A 282 15.15 -12.49 -3.54
N HIS A 283 14.45 -11.50 -4.08
CA HIS A 283 13.45 -11.71 -5.12
C HIS A 283 14.05 -11.30 -6.48
N VAL A 284 13.95 -12.17 -7.49
CA VAL A 284 14.57 -11.99 -8.82
C VAL A 284 13.61 -11.38 -9.86
N GLY A 285 12.38 -11.09 -9.45
CA GLY A 285 11.30 -10.61 -10.31
C GLY A 285 10.92 -11.68 -11.33
N ALA A 286 11.23 -11.40 -12.60
CA ALA A 286 11.07 -12.27 -13.75
C ALA A 286 9.62 -12.52 -14.19
N ASP A 287 8.71 -11.62 -13.86
CA ASP A 287 7.35 -11.55 -14.42
C ASP A 287 7.32 -10.86 -15.79
N GLU A 288 6.13 -10.90 -16.42
CA GLU A 288 5.73 -9.99 -17.50
C GLU A 288 6.75 -9.82 -18.64
N THR A 289 7.38 -10.94 -19.03
CA THR A 289 8.34 -10.99 -20.15
C THR A 289 7.66 -10.90 -21.52
N PHE A 290 6.81 -9.88 -21.72
CA PHE A 290 5.92 -9.72 -22.88
C PHE A 290 6.63 -9.67 -24.24
N GLU A 291 7.90 -9.28 -24.27
CA GLU A 291 8.73 -9.21 -25.48
C GLU A 291 9.39 -10.53 -25.84
N LEU A 292 9.45 -11.50 -24.92
CA LEU A 292 10.12 -12.77 -25.14
C LEU A 292 9.54 -13.50 -26.36
N GLY A 293 10.40 -13.88 -27.31
CA GLY A 293 10.00 -14.50 -28.57
C GLY A 293 9.56 -13.51 -29.66
N ARG A 294 9.64 -12.20 -29.43
CA ARG A 294 9.36 -11.17 -30.43
C ARG A 294 10.61 -10.58 -31.08
N GLY A 295 11.79 -10.88 -30.54
CA GLY A 295 13.07 -10.39 -31.05
C GLY A 295 14.11 -11.52 -31.13
N ARG A 296 15.20 -11.39 -30.39
CA ARG A 296 16.36 -12.29 -30.47
C ARG A 296 16.02 -13.76 -30.21
N THR A 297 15.07 -14.04 -29.32
CA THR A 297 14.64 -15.42 -29.04
C THR A 297 13.51 -15.92 -29.92
N LYS A 298 13.02 -15.13 -30.90
CA LYS A 298 11.95 -15.55 -31.80
C LYS A 298 12.16 -16.94 -32.41
N PRO A 299 13.33 -17.29 -33.00
CA PRO A 299 13.53 -18.62 -33.57
C PRO A 299 13.45 -19.74 -32.52
N LEU A 300 13.92 -19.47 -31.29
CA LEU A 300 13.90 -20.43 -30.20
C LEU A 300 12.47 -20.65 -29.68
N VAL A 301 11.72 -19.57 -29.47
CA VAL A 301 10.31 -19.61 -29.05
C VAL A 301 9.42 -20.25 -30.12
N ASP A 302 9.66 -19.97 -31.41
CA ASP A 302 8.95 -20.63 -32.51
C ASP A 302 9.18 -22.16 -32.51
N SER A 303 10.35 -22.62 -32.02
CA SER A 303 10.72 -24.05 -32.01
C SER A 303 10.33 -24.80 -30.73
N LEU A 304 10.45 -24.17 -29.55
CA LEU A 304 10.26 -24.81 -28.25
C LEU A 304 8.98 -24.37 -27.55
N GLY A 305 8.44 -23.20 -27.91
CA GLY A 305 7.41 -22.49 -27.15
C GLY A 305 7.99 -21.53 -26.11
N LEU A 306 7.17 -20.60 -25.63
CA LEU A 306 7.58 -19.56 -24.68
C LEU A 306 7.96 -20.12 -23.30
N GLY A 307 7.17 -21.06 -22.79
CA GLY A 307 7.38 -21.70 -21.47
C GLY A 307 8.79 -22.29 -21.30
N PRO A 308 9.26 -23.17 -22.20
CA PRO A 308 10.60 -23.73 -22.11
C PRO A 308 11.72 -22.69 -22.14
N VAL A 309 11.60 -21.67 -23.01
CA VAL A 309 12.63 -20.63 -23.15
C VAL A 309 12.71 -19.78 -21.89
N TYR A 310 11.55 -19.41 -21.34
CA TYR A 310 11.48 -18.67 -20.09
C TYR A 310 12.05 -19.48 -18.91
N LEU A 311 11.59 -20.72 -18.73
CA LEU A 311 11.99 -21.56 -17.58
C LEU A 311 13.47 -21.96 -17.63
N GLU A 312 14.03 -22.18 -18.82
CA GLU A 312 15.46 -22.44 -19.00
C GLU A 312 16.31 -21.25 -18.54
N PHE A 313 15.93 -20.03 -18.91
CA PHE A 313 16.67 -18.84 -18.49
C PHE A 313 16.49 -18.54 -17.00
N LEU A 314 15.28 -18.69 -16.46
CA LEU A 314 15.02 -18.58 -15.02
C LEU A 314 15.88 -19.59 -14.23
N ALA A 315 15.98 -20.84 -14.69
CA ALA A 315 16.83 -21.86 -14.07
C ALA A 315 18.32 -21.49 -14.15
N ARG A 316 18.78 -20.87 -15.24
CA ARG A 316 20.16 -20.36 -15.38
C ARG A 316 20.43 -19.20 -14.43
N ILE A 317 19.50 -18.26 -14.27
CA ILE A 317 19.60 -17.17 -13.29
C ILE A 317 19.69 -17.77 -11.89
N ALA A 318 18.75 -18.65 -11.54
CA ALA A 318 18.71 -19.31 -10.24
C ALA A 318 20.03 -20.04 -9.95
N THR A 319 20.57 -20.78 -10.92
CA THR A 319 21.84 -21.52 -10.78
C THR A 319 23.03 -20.57 -10.63
N ALA A 320 23.09 -19.49 -11.42
CA ALA A 320 24.18 -18.52 -11.38
C ALA A 320 24.27 -17.77 -10.04
N LEU A 321 23.11 -17.54 -9.40
CA LEU A 321 23.01 -16.87 -8.10
C LEU A 321 23.17 -17.82 -6.89
N HIS A 322 23.15 -19.15 -7.10
CA HIS A 322 22.99 -20.12 -6.00
C HIS A 322 24.20 -20.56 -5.14
N PRO A 323 25.43 -20.00 -5.14
CA PRO A 323 26.45 -20.47 -4.21
C PRO A 323 26.40 -19.88 -2.79
N ALA A 324 25.46 -18.99 -2.43
CA ALA A 324 25.55 -18.17 -1.20
C ALA A 324 24.52 -18.43 -0.07
N GLY A 325 23.75 -19.52 -0.11
CA GLY A 325 22.90 -19.94 1.03
C GLY A 325 21.65 -19.08 1.28
N ARG A 326 21.18 -18.35 0.26
CA ARG A 326 19.90 -17.63 0.25
C ARG A 326 18.87 -18.37 -0.58
N ARG A 327 17.60 -18.08 -0.34
CA ARG A 327 16.48 -18.60 -1.12
C ARG A 327 15.98 -17.53 -2.06
N LEU A 328 15.84 -17.88 -3.33
CA LEU A 328 15.37 -16.95 -4.35
C LEU A 328 13.86 -17.02 -4.48
N LEU A 329 13.22 -15.85 -4.46
CA LEU A 329 11.80 -15.69 -4.79
C LEU A 329 11.68 -15.24 -6.24
N PHE A 330 10.62 -15.65 -6.92
CA PHE A 330 10.28 -15.19 -8.26
C PHE A 330 8.77 -15.07 -8.43
N TRP A 331 8.33 -14.21 -9.34
CA TRP A 331 6.91 -14.07 -9.66
C TRP A 331 6.41 -15.25 -10.52
N GLY A 332 5.26 -15.82 -10.14
CA GLY A 332 4.79 -17.08 -10.70
C GLY A 332 3.98 -17.00 -12.01
N ASP A 333 3.65 -15.82 -12.51
CA ASP A 333 2.69 -15.60 -13.62
C ASP A 333 3.10 -16.25 -14.95
N VAL A 334 4.38 -16.18 -15.34
CA VAL A 334 4.81 -16.82 -16.59
C VAL A 334 4.94 -18.32 -16.40
N ALA A 335 5.58 -18.76 -15.31
CA ALA A 335 5.83 -20.17 -15.02
C ALA A 335 4.54 -20.99 -14.85
N VAL A 336 3.50 -20.43 -14.24
CA VAL A 336 2.23 -21.12 -13.98
C VAL A 336 1.51 -21.53 -15.27
N THR A 337 1.81 -20.88 -16.41
CA THR A 337 1.25 -21.23 -17.73
C THR A 337 1.82 -22.52 -18.32
N SER A 338 2.94 -23.02 -17.78
CA SER A 338 3.66 -24.21 -18.24
C SER A 338 3.86 -25.23 -17.11
N PRO A 339 2.77 -25.74 -16.49
CA PRO A 339 2.81 -26.52 -15.25
C PRO A 339 3.69 -27.78 -15.34
N ASP A 340 3.68 -28.47 -16.48
CA ASP A 340 4.47 -29.70 -16.69
C ASP A 340 5.99 -29.46 -16.64
N GLN A 341 6.42 -28.20 -16.79
CA GLN A 341 7.82 -27.79 -16.90
C GLN A 341 8.32 -27.13 -15.61
N VAL A 342 7.44 -26.66 -14.72
CA VAL A 342 7.80 -26.07 -13.42
C VAL A 342 8.67 -27.01 -12.58
N LYS A 343 8.47 -28.33 -12.70
CA LYS A 343 9.29 -29.37 -12.04
C LYS A 343 10.78 -29.36 -12.41
N ALA A 344 11.17 -28.66 -13.47
CA ALA A 344 12.55 -28.51 -13.87
C ALA A 344 13.27 -27.37 -13.13
N LEU A 345 12.54 -26.52 -12.41
CA LEU A 345 13.11 -25.47 -11.58
C LEU A 345 13.78 -26.05 -10.32
N PRO A 346 14.83 -25.40 -9.79
CA PRO A 346 15.41 -25.77 -8.50
C PRO A 346 14.36 -25.75 -7.38
N HIS A 347 14.33 -26.80 -6.55
CA HIS A 347 13.33 -26.97 -5.49
C HIS A 347 13.47 -25.99 -4.31
N ASP A 348 14.58 -25.29 -4.20
CA ASP A 348 14.83 -24.27 -3.18
C ASP A 348 14.29 -22.88 -3.54
N LEU A 349 13.81 -22.69 -4.78
CA LEU A 349 13.05 -21.52 -5.19
C LEU A 349 11.72 -21.41 -4.44
N VAL A 350 11.28 -20.16 -4.26
CA VAL A 350 9.97 -19.82 -3.71
C VAL A 350 9.15 -19.13 -4.80
N ALA A 351 8.06 -19.76 -5.22
CA ALA A 351 7.14 -19.18 -6.17
C ALA A 351 6.20 -18.19 -5.46
N VAL A 352 6.20 -16.93 -5.90
CA VAL A 352 5.29 -15.90 -5.41
C VAL A 352 4.16 -15.74 -6.42
N ALA A 353 3.02 -16.33 -6.11
CA ALA A 353 1.84 -16.23 -6.97
C ALA A 353 1.11 -14.90 -6.70
N TRP A 354 0.93 -14.07 -7.72
CA TRP A 354 0.24 -12.79 -7.59
C TRP A 354 -1.11 -12.77 -8.29
N ASN A 355 -2.05 -12.00 -7.73
CA ASN A 355 -3.35 -11.69 -8.32
C ASN A 355 -3.99 -10.57 -7.50
N TYR A 356 -4.45 -9.52 -8.16
CA TYR A 356 -4.89 -8.29 -7.50
C TYR A 356 -6.41 -8.07 -7.46
N TRP A 357 -7.17 -8.98 -8.08
CA TRP A 357 -8.63 -8.89 -8.18
C TRP A 357 -9.32 -9.92 -7.31
N SER A 358 -10.54 -9.65 -6.86
CA SER A 358 -11.35 -10.68 -6.21
C SER A 358 -11.72 -11.78 -7.21
N LYS A 359 -11.60 -13.06 -6.82
CA LYS A 359 -11.96 -14.21 -7.66
C LYS A 359 -12.54 -15.35 -6.84
N ALA A 360 -13.29 -16.24 -7.50
CA ALA A 360 -13.95 -17.37 -6.85
C ALA A 360 -12.98 -18.44 -6.28
N GLY A 361 -11.71 -18.45 -6.70
CA GLY A 361 -10.69 -19.36 -6.17
C GLY A 361 -9.28 -19.08 -6.67
N PHE A 362 -8.28 -19.26 -5.80
CA PHE A 362 -6.87 -18.97 -6.08
C PHE A 362 -6.02 -20.21 -6.33
N ASP A 363 -6.53 -21.41 -6.06
CA ASP A 363 -5.82 -22.68 -6.22
C ASP A 363 -5.06 -22.85 -7.55
N PRO A 364 -5.60 -22.47 -8.73
CA PRO A 364 -4.89 -22.63 -9.99
C PRO A 364 -3.59 -21.81 -10.08
N LEU A 365 -3.43 -20.77 -9.26
CA LEU A 365 -2.21 -19.95 -9.20
C LEU A 365 -1.11 -20.60 -8.33
N LEU A 366 -1.45 -21.59 -7.51
CA LEU A 366 -0.56 -22.19 -6.51
C LEU A 366 -0.26 -23.66 -6.80
N LYS A 367 -1.27 -24.43 -7.23
CA LYS A 367 -1.16 -25.89 -7.42
C LYS A 367 0.00 -26.30 -8.34
N PRO A 368 0.24 -25.65 -9.50
CA PRO A 368 1.38 -26.03 -10.34
C PRO A 368 2.73 -26.02 -9.63
N PHE A 369 2.95 -25.08 -8.70
CA PHE A 369 4.18 -24.98 -7.92
C PHE A 369 4.22 -25.99 -6.78
N LEU A 370 3.10 -26.17 -6.08
CA LEU A 370 2.98 -27.13 -4.98
C LEU A 370 3.15 -28.57 -5.49
N ASP A 371 2.52 -28.92 -6.62
CA ASP A 371 2.61 -30.23 -7.25
C ASP A 371 4.04 -30.52 -7.75
N ALA A 372 4.81 -29.48 -8.07
CA ALA A 372 6.24 -29.54 -8.40
C ALA A 372 7.16 -29.54 -7.17
N GLY A 373 6.61 -29.42 -5.95
CA GLY A 373 7.37 -29.44 -4.70
C GLY A 373 8.07 -28.14 -4.33
N LEU A 374 7.66 -27.00 -4.91
CA LEU A 374 8.17 -25.68 -4.56
C LEU A 374 7.42 -25.09 -3.36
N GLU A 375 8.12 -24.28 -2.56
CA GLU A 375 7.46 -23.43 -1.57
C GLU A 375 6.71 -22.29 -2.27
N THR A 376 5.54 -21.91 -1.75
CA THR A 376 4.73 -20.83 -2.32
C THR A 376 4.46 -19.71 -1.34
N TRP A 377 4.51 -18.48 -1.84
CA TRP A 377 3.94 -17.29 -1.20
C TRP A 377 2.78 -16.75 -2.03
N VAL A 378 1.85 -16.05 -1.38
CA VAL A 378 0.73 -15.37 -2.07
C VAL A 378 0.94 -13.86 -2.08
N ALA A 379 0.60 -13.21 -3.19
CA ALA A 379 0.71 -11.77 -3.35
C ALA A 379 -0.62 -11.14 -3.78
N PRO A 380 -1.49 -10.78 -2.82
CA PRO A 380 -2.60 -9.87 -3.08
C PRO A 380 -2.10 -8.43 -3.21
N GLY A 381 -2.95 -7.49 -3.64
CA GLY A 381 -2.58 -6.09 -3.81
C GLY A 381 -3.52 -5.12 -3.09
N VAL A 382 -2.98 -3.99 -2.62
CA VAL A 382 -3.75 -2.94 -1.94
C VAL A 382 -4.56 -2.05 -2.90
N ASN A 383 -4.36 -2.21 -4.22
CA ASN A 383 -5.05 -1.51 -5.30
C ASN A 383 -4.94 0.02 -5.22
N GLY A 384 -3.71 0.50 -5.00
CA GLY A 384 -3.35 1.92 -5.04
C GLY A 384 -2.93 2.41 -6.44
N TRP A 385 -2.47 1.52 -7.33
CA TRP A 385 -1.98 1.87 -8.66
C TRP A 385 -3.10 2.38 -9.58
N ASN A 386 -2.85 3.45 -10.34
CA ASN A 386 -3.82 4.11 -11.22
C ASN A 386 -5.07 4.62 -10.48
N ARG A 387 -4.98 4.84 -9.16
CA ARG A 387 -6.09 5.31 -8.32
C ARG A 387 -5.76 6.65 -7.65
N VAL A 388 -6.74 7.55 -7.68
CA VAL A 388 -6.67 8.80 -6.89
C VAL A 388 -6.69 8.56 -5.38
N PHE A 389 -7.25 7.41 -4.98
CA PHE A 389 -7.27 6.84 -3.64
C PHE A 389 -7.49 5.32 -3.78
N PRO A 390 -6.87 4.45 -2.96
CA PRO A 390 -6.91 3.01 -3.18
C PRO A 390 -8.34 2.43 -3.22
N ASP A 391 -8.58 1.52 -4.16
CA ASP A 391 -9.88 0.86 -4.32
C ASP A 391 -10.01 -0.34 -3.36
N TYR A 392 -10.47 -0.03 -2.14
CA TYR A 392 -10.71 -1.03 -1.10
C TYR A 392 -11.95 -1.90 -1.31
N ALA A 393 -12.85 -1.55 -2.23
CA ALA A 393 -13.96 -2.43 -2.60
C ALA A 393 -13.42 -3.69 -3.30
N THR A 394 -12.36 -3.52 -4.07
CA THR A 394 -11.65 -4.61 -4.74
C THR A 394 -10.56 -5.24 -3.86
N ALA A 395 -9.74 -4.43 -3.18
CA ALA A 395 -8.56 -4.92 -2.47
C ALA A 395 -8.91 -5.79 -1.25
N LEU A 396 -9.90 -5.41 -0.43
CA LEU A 396 -10.20 -6.16 0.80
C LEU A 396 -10.67 -7.60 0.51
N PRO A 397 -11.61 -7.87 -0.41
CA PRO A 397 -11.95 -9.25 -0.78
C PRO A 397 -10.79 -10.02 -1.40
N ASN A 398 -9.93 -9.36 -2.20
CA ASN A 398 -8.73 -9.98 -2.78
C ASN A 398 -7.74 -10.43 -1.69
N ILE A 399 -7.34 -9.52 -0.80
CA ILE A 399 -6.44 -9.80 0.33
C ILE A 399 -7.00 -10.91 1.21
N GLN A 400 -8.29 -10.83 1.57
CA GLN A 400 -8.96 -11.82 2.40
C GLN A 400 -8.94 -13.21 1.75
N GLY A 401 -9.36 -13.28 0.48
CA GLY A 401 -9.52 -14.54 -0.23
C GLY A 401 -8.19 -15.22 -0.56
N PHE A 402 -7.19 -14.45 -1.00
CA PHE A 402 -5.92 -15.02 -1.46
C PHE A 402 -5.06 -15.50 -0.29
N ILE A 403 -4.98 -14.72 0.79
CA ILE A 403 -4.25 -15.13 1.99
C ILE A 403 -4.90 -16.36 2.62
N ALA A 404 -6.24 -16.41 2.71
CA ALA A 404 -6.93 -17.59 3.21
C ALA A 404 -6.70 -18.85 2.33
N ALA A 405 -6.64 -18.69 1.01
CA ALA A 405 -6.31 -19.78 0.09
C ALA A 405 -4.86 -20.25 0.26
N GLY A 406 -3.91 -19.33 0.40
CA GLY A 406 -2.51 -19.64 0.69
C GLY A 406 -2.35 -20.43 1.99
N GLN A 407 -3.00 -19.98 3.08
CA GLN A 407 -3.00 -20.72 4.34
C GLN A 407 -3.56 -22.14 4.19
N ARG A 408 -4.70 -22.29 3.48
CA ARG A 408 -5.33 -23.61 3.24
C ARG A 408 -4.42 -24.56 2.47
N LEU A 409 -3.69 -24.06 1.49
CA LEU A 409 -2.83 -24.86 0.59
C LEU A 409 -1.41 -25.04 1.12
N GLY A 410 -1.05 -24.42 2.24
CA GLY A 410 0.26 -24.58 2.88
C GLY A 410 1.33 -23.58 2.41
N SER A 411 0.94 -22.46 1.79
CA SER A 411 1.87 -21.35 1.55
C SER A 411 2.51 -20.90 2.86
N THR A 412 3.82 -20.64 2.85
CA THR A 412 4.57 -20.26 4.05
C THR A 412 4.58 -18.75 4.28
N GLY A 413 4.28 -17.98 3.23
CA GLY A 413 4.35 -16.53 3.25
C GLY A 413 3.25 -15.82 2.46
N ALA A 414 3.08 -14.54 2.77
CA ALA A 414 2.29 -13.60 1.99
C ALA A 414 3.06 -12.29 1.80
N LEU A 415 2.93 -11.67 0.64
CA LEU A 415 3.53 -10.40 0.28
C LEU A 415 2.44 -9.47 -0.26
N ASN A 416 1.85 -8.63 0.58
CA ASN A 416 0.79 -7.71 0.17
C ASN A 416 1.42 -6.55 -0.63
N THR A 417 1.07 -6.40 -1.89
CA THR A 417 1.78 -5.50 -2.82
C THR A 417 1.18 -4.11 -2.87
N SER A 418 2.06 -3.12 -3.06
CA SER A 418 1.76 -1.72 -3.33
C SER A 418 2.53 -1.33 -4.58
N TRP A 419 1.81 -1.14 -5.68
CA TRP A 419 2.35 -0.76 -6.99
C TRP A 419 2.06 0.71 -7.30
N ASP A 420 2.95 1.33 -8.08
CA ASP A 420 2.91 2.77 -8.38
C ASP A 420 2.88 3.03 -9.91
N ASP A 421 2.24 2.17 -10.70
CA ASP A 421 2.28 2.12 -12.18
C ASP A 421 2.05 3.46 -12.93
N ASP A 422 1.32 4.40 -12.33
CA ASP A 422 1.00 5.71 -12.91
C ASP A 422 2.07 6.79 -12.61
N GLY A 423 3.04 6.46 -11.75
CA GLY A 423 4.08 7.34 -11.25
C GLY A 423 3.58 8.49 -10.38
N GLU A 424 2.35 8.42 -9.88
CA GLU A 424 1.75 9.44 -9.01
C GLU A 424 1.07 8.88 -7.74
N ALA A 425 1.05 7.55 -7.55
CA ALA A 425 0.61 6.94 -6.32
C ALA A 425 1.41 7.44 -5.10
N LEU A 426 0.72 7.59 -3.97
CA LEU A 426 1.35 7.86 -2.67
C LEU A 426 1.19 6.61 -1.79
N PHE A 427 2.17 6.34 -0.92
CA PHE A 427 2.12 5.17 -0.04
C PHE A 427 1.19 5.38 1.16
N GLU A 428 1.13 6.59 1.73
CA GLU A 428 0.32 6.88 2.92
C GLU A 428 -1.16 6.43 2.85
N PRO A 429 -1.91 6.61 1.74
CA PRO A 429 -3.28 6.11 1.67
C PRO A 429 -3.38 4.58 1.69
N ASN A 430 -2.30 3.81 1.43
CA ASN A 430 -2.32 2.35 1.37
C ASN A 430 -2.38 1.66 2.74
N TRP A 431 -2.20 2.40 3.85
CA TRP A 431 -2.17 1.80 5.20
C TRP A 431 -3.42 0.98 5.53
N TYR A 432 -4.60 1.37 5.07
CA TYR A 432 -5.82 0.61 5.31
C TYR A 432 -5.74 -0.81 4.71
N GLY A 433 -5.31 -0.95 3.45
CA GLY A 433 -5.08 -2.24 2.81
C GLY A 433 -3.90 -3.02 3.42
N VAL A 434 -2.79 -2.33 3.72
CA VAL A 434 -1.60 -2.95 4.33
C VAL A 434 -1.94 -3.58 5.69
N LEU A 435 -2.66 -2.84 6.55
CA LEU A 435 -3.02 -3.34 7.88
C LEU A 435 -4.08 -4.45 7.83
N PHE A 436 -4.94 -4.47 6.81
CA PHE A 436 -5.80 -5.62 6.59
C PHE A 436 -5.00 -6.86 6.14
N GLY A 437 -3.98 -6.70 5.30
CA GLY A 437 -3.03 -7.77 4.96
C GLY A 437 -2.26 -8.29 6.18
N ALA A 438 -1.88 -7.40 7.11
CA ALA A 438 -1.31 -7.77 8.40
C ALA A 438 -2.29 -8.61 9.25
N ALA A 439 -3.55 -8.20 9.31
CA ALA A 439 -4.61 -8.96 9.97
C ALA A 439 -4.82 -10.35 9.35
N ALA A 440 -4.96 -10.41 8.03
CA ALA A 440 -5.21 -11.64 7.28
C ALA A 440 -4.07 -12.65 7.37
N SER A 441 -2.81 -12.20 7.39
CA SER A 441 -1.63 -13.08 7.47
C SER A 441 -1.29 -13.53 8.90
N TRP A 442 -1.74 -12.78 9.92
CA TRP A 442 -1.59 -13.16 11.33
C TRP A 442 -2.71 -14.08 11.81
N GLN A 443 -3.96 -13.81 11.44
CA GLN A 443 -5.13 -14.56 11.90
C GLN A 443 -5.31 -15.88 11.14
N PRO A 444 -5.70 -16.97 11.81
CA PRO A 444 -5.94 -18.25 11.14
C PRO A 444 -7.19 -18.20 10.27
N GLY A 445 -7.10 -18.73 9.05
CA GLY A 445 -8.20 -18.80 8.10
C GLY A 445 -8.55 -17.44 7.50
N THR A 446 -9.84 -17.12 7.48
CA THR A 446 -10.37 -15.90 6.87
C THR A 446 -10.49 -14.79 7.89
N ALA A 447 -9.76 -13.68 7.70
CA ALA A 447 -9.92 -12.48 8.53
C ALA A 447 -11.23 -11.75 8.21
N ASP A 448 -11.93 -11.24 9.22
CA ASP A 448 -13.20 -10.54 9.06
C ASP A 448 -12.98 -9.07 8.65
N VAL A 449 -13.35 -8.74 7.40
CA VAL A 449 -13.30 -7.38 6.86
C VAL A 449 -14.11 -6.42 7.72
N ALA A 450 -15.37 -6.73 8.02
CA ALA A 450 -16.26 -5.82 8.72
C ALA A 450 -15.75 -5.50 10.14
N VAL A 451 -15.11 -6.46 10.83
CA VAL A 451 -14.46 -6.20 12.11
C VAL A 451 -13.25 -5.28 11.97
N PHE A 452 -12.43 -5.48 10.93
CA PHE A 452 -11.31 -4.59 10.63
C PHE A 452 -11.78 -3.14 10.36
N GLN A 453 -12.79 -2.97 9.49
CA GLN A 453 -13.31 -1.65 9.11
C GLN A 453 -13.94 -0.85 10.25
N ARG A 454 -14.30 -1.50 11.38
CA ARG A 454 -14.83 -0.84 12.59
C ARG A 454 -13.76 -0.53 13.65
N ARG A 455 -12.51 -0.89 13.37
CA ARG A 455 -11.39 -0.77 14.32
C ARG A 455 -10.24 0.06 13.77
N PHE A 456 -10.12 0.22 12.46
CA PHE A 456 -8.99 0.89 11.83
C PHE A 456 -8.73 2.29 12.41
N GLY A 457 -9.72 3.18 12.41
CA GLY A 457 -9.60 4.55 12.91
C GLY A 457 -9.20 4.61 14.38
N ALA A 458 -9.82 3.77 15.21
CA ALA A 458 -9.51 3.70 16.64
C ALA A 458 -8.11 3.14 16.92
N VAL A 459 -7.64 2.17 16.13
CA VAL A 459 -6.35 1.48 16.34
C VAL A 459 -5.20 2.23 15.67
N PHE A 460 -5.35 2.65 14.43
CA PHE A 460 -4.31 3.28 13.64
C PHE A 460 -4.22 4.79 13.89
N CYS A 461 -5.35 5.50 13.85
CA CYS A 461 -5.37 6.96 14.02
C CYS A 461 -5.62 7.41 15.48
N GLY A 462 -6.12 6.48 16.32
CA GLY A 462 -6.56 6.81 17.67
C GLY A 462 -7.88 7.58 17.72
N ASP A 463 -8.65 7.58 16.63
CA ASP A 463 -9.96 8.22 16.54
C ASP A 463 -11.01 7.43 17.35
N THR A 464 -11.54 8.04 18.41
CA THR A 464 -12.57 7.45 19.26
C THR A 464 -13.99 7.70 18.77
N THR A 465 -14.17 8.53 17.74
CA THR A 465 -15.49 8.91 17.21
C THR A 465 -16.01 7.95 16.15
N GLY A 466 -15.12 7.14 15.54
CA GLY A 466 -15.44 6.27 14.40
C GLY A 466 -15.62 7.03 13.08
N ALA A 467 -15.23 8.31 13.02
CA ALA A 467 -15.35 9.13 11.83
C ALA A 467 -14.35 8.72 10.75
N VAL A 468 -13.13 8.31 11.10
CA VAL A 468 -12.15 7.79 10.13
C VAL A 468 -12.69 6.52 9.47
N ASP A 469 -13.23 5.59 10.26
CA ASP A 469 -13.81 4.34 9.76
C ASP A 469 -14.99 4.59 8.81
N GLU A 470 -15.80 5.60 9.11
CA GLU A 470 -16.90 6.00 8.22
C GLU A 470 -16.40 6.69 6.95
N ALA A 471 -15.36 7.53 7.03
CA ALA A 471 -14.77 8.18 5.85
C ALA A 471 -14.26 7.14 4.84
N GLU A 472 -13.52 6.12 5.31
CA GLU A 472 -13.07 5.00 4.47
C GLU A 472 -14.24 4.26 3.81
N ARG A 473 -15.35 4.04 4.53
CA ARG A 473 -16.56 3.43 3.95
C ARG A 473 -17.21 4.30 2.87
N ARG A 474 -17.17 5.63 3.01
CA ARG A 474 -17.69 6.55 1.99
C ARG A 474 -16.86 6.51 0.72
N LEU A 475 -15.52 6.47 0.85
CA LEU A 475 -14.61 6.34 -0.30
C LEU A 475 -14.76 4.97 -0.99
N LEU A 476 -14.88 3.88 -0.23
CA LEU A 476 -15.20 2.56 -0.77
C LEU A 476 -16.51 2.58 -1.57
N ALA A 477 -17.55 3.23 -1.04
CA ALA A 477 -18.82 3.39 -1.73
C ALA A 477 -18.71 4.26 -3.01
N ALA A 478 -17.80 5.24 -3.02
CA ALA A 478 -17.53 6.06 -4.20
C ALA A 478 -16.91 5.26 -5.35
N HIS A 479 -15.94 4.38 -5.05
CA HIS A 479 -15.40 3.42 -6.04
C HIS A 479 -16.49 2.51 -6.58
N ALA A 480 -17.27 1.87 -5.69
CA ALA A 480 -18.36 0.98 -6.09
C ALA A 480 -19.43 1.68 -6.95
N LEU A 481 -19.71 2.97 -6.68
CA LEU A 481 -20.65 3.76 -7.48
C LEU A 481 -20.14 3.97 -8.91
N LEU A 482 -18.86 4.31 -9.08
CA LEU A 482 -18.24 4.47 -10.40
C LEU A 482 -18.17 3.14 -11.16
N ASP A 483 -17.87 2.04 -10.47
CA ASP A 483 -17.92 0.70 -11.05
C ASP A 483 -19.31 0.32 -11.55
N SER A 484 -20.36 0.67 -10.80
CA SER A 484 -21.75 0.34 -11.15
C SER A 484 -22.22 0.91 -12.50
N VAL A 485 -21.54 1.96 -12.99
CA VAL A 485 -21.80 2.59 -14.29
C VAL A 485 -20.71 2.30 -15.33
N GLY A 486 -19.81 1.35 -15.04
CA GLY A 486 -18.77 0.89 -15.97
C GLY A 486 -17.57 1.83 -16.10
N LEU A 487 -17.34 2.73 -15.14
CA LEU A 487 -16.17 3.63 -15.14
C LEU A 487 -14.93 3.05 -14.44
N GLY A 488 -15.07 1.91 -13.76
CA GLY A 488 -13.92 1.19 -13.19
C GLY A 488 -13.32 1.87 -11.96
N GLY A 489 -14.11 2.56 -11.13
CA GLY A 489 -13.68 3.22 -9.90
C GLY A 489 -13.10 4.63 -10.11
N ALA A 490 -12.59 5.25 -9.04
CA ALA A 490 -11.94 6.55 -9.11
C ALA A 490 -10.47 6.41 -9.55
N THR A 491 -10.24 6.45 -10.87
CA THR A 491 -8.91 6.34 -11.48
C THR A 491 -8.24 7.69 -11.69
N ASP A 492 -6.90 7.71 -11.76
CA ASP A 492 -6.17 8.88 -12.25
C ASP A 492 -6.51 9.19 -13.70
N ASP A 493 -6.74 8.16 -14.52
CA ASP A 493 -7.24 8.31 -15.89
C ASP A 493 -8.52 9.17 -15.95
N LEU A 494 -9.49 8.89 -15.07
CA LEU A 494 -10.73 9.66 -14.97
C LEU A 494 -10.49 11.06 -14.37
N PHE A 495 -9.54 11.18 -13.43
CA PHE A 495 -9.10 12.46 -12.87
C PHE A 495 -8.48 13.39 -13.91
N TRP A 496 -7.72 12.86 -14.86
CA TRP A 496 -7.08 13.65 -15.91
C TRP A 496 -7.92 13.80 -17.18
N LEU A 497 -8.94 12.95 -17.38
CA LEU A 497 -9.78 12.96 -18.58
C LEU A 497 -10.49 14.30 -18.79
N ASP A 498 -10.25 14.94 -19.92
CA ASP A 498 -10.98 16.15 -20.33
C ASP A 498 -12.42 15.80 -20.71
N PRO A 499 -13.45 16.33 -20.00
CA PRO A 499 -14.85 16.04 -20.29
C PRO A 499 -15.28 16.38 -21.72
N TRP A 500 -14.66 17.37 -22.38
CA TRP A 500 -15.02 17.79 -23.74
C TRP A 500 -14.30 17.02 -24.85
N SER A 501 -13.37 16.12 -24.51
CA SER A 501 -12.78 15.19 -25.47
C SER A 501 -13.77 14.11 -25.90
N ALA A 502 -13.53 13.42 -27.02
CA ALA A 502 -14.41 12.32 -27.47
C ALA A 502 -14.54 11.19 -26.43
N ARG A 503 -13.41 10.78 -25.81
CA ARG A 503 -13.41 9.83 -24.68
C ARG A 503 -14.12 10.42 -23.47
N GLY A 504 -13.91 11.72 -23.20
CA GLY A 504 -14.59 12.48 -22.15
C GLY A 504 -16.11 12.43 -22.27
N GLN A 505 -16.66 12.66 -23.47
CA GLN A 505 -18.11 12.62 -23.70
C GLN A 505 -18.71 11.23 -23.50
N THR A 506 -17.95 10.17 -23.81
CA THR A 506 -18.35 8.79 -23.51
C THR A 506 -18.47 8.58 -22.00
N ALA A 507 -17.49 9.03 -21.22
CA ALA A 507 -17.56 8.97 -19.76
C ALA A 507 -18.66 9.89 -19.18
N ALA A 508 -18.82 11.10 -19.74
CA ALA A 508 -19.82 12.06 -19.31
C ALA A 508 -21.25 11.52 -19.44
N ALA A 509 -21.52 10.71 -20.48
CA ALA A 509 -22.82 10.10 -20.72
C ALA A 509 -23.33 9.30 -19.52
N VAL A 510 -22.46 8.53 -18.88
CA VAL A 510 -22.80 7.73 -17.70
C VAL A 510 -22.56 8.49 -16.38
N MET A 511 -21.55 9.35 -16.33
CA MET A 511 -21.20 10.14 -15.14
C MET A 511 -22.34 11.07 -14.70
N ARG A 512 -23.11 11.66 -15.63
CA ARG A 512 -24.25 12.54 -15.29
C ARG A 512 -25.23 11.93 -14.30
N ALA A 513 -25.46 10.61 -14.38
CA ALA A 513 -26.40 9.91 -13.51
C ALA A 513 -25.89 9.75 -12.06
N VAL A 514 -24.58 9.82 -11.85
CA VAL A 514 -23.95 9.50 -10.55
C VAL A 514 -23.16 10.65 -9.93
N ALA A 515 -22.78 11.67 -10.70
CA ALA A 515 -21.92 12.76 -10.24
C ALA A 515 -22.39 13.42 -8.92
N PRO A 516 -23.67 13.82 -8.75
CA PRO A 516 -24.10 14.41 -7.48
C PRO A 516 -23.93 13.46 -6.28
N ARG A 517 -24.21 12.17 -6.48
CA ARG A 517 -24.08 11.16 -5.41
C ARG A 517 -22.60 10.86 -5.11
N LEU A 518 -21.76 10.82 -6.13
CA LEU A 518 -20.31 10.65 -6.00
C LEU A 518 -19.72 11.77 -5.14
N ARG A 519 -20.07 13.02 -5.46
CA ARG A 519 -19.63 14.20 -4.74
C ARG A 519 -20.06 14.16 -3.28
N LEU A 520 -21.32 13.87 -3.00
CA LEU A 520 -21.81 13.75 -1.62
C LEU A 520 -21.04 12.70 -0.81
N LEU A 521 -20.68 11.55 -1.40
CA LEU A 521 -19.86 10.55 -0.71
C LEU A 521 -18.46 11.08 -0.37
N ALA A 522 -17.84 11.81 -1.30
CA ALA A 522 -16.52 12.40 -1.10
C ALA A 522 -16.55 13.57 -0.11
N GLU A 523 -17.53 14.47 -0.22
CA GLU A 523 -17.78 15.60 0.68
C GLU A 523 -18.05 15.10 2.11
N ASP A 524 -18.89 14.06 2.28
CA ASP A 524 -19.10 13.38 3.55
C ASP A 524 -17.77 12.91 4.15
N ALA A 525 -16.89 12.29 3.34
CA ALA A 525 -15.59 11.82 3.81
C ALA A 525 -14.69 12.97 4.29
N ILE A 526 -14.69 14.12 3.59
CA ILE A 526 -13.94 15.32 3.99
C ILE A 526 -14.43 15.84 5.35
N GLU A 527 -15.75 15.96 5.54
CA GLU A 527 -16.33 16.41 6.81
C GLU A 527 -16.04 15.44 7.96
N LEU A 528 -16.11 14.14 7.68
CA LEU A 528 -15.78 13.09 8.64
C LEU A 528 -14.32 13.16 9.09
N VAL A 529 -13.39 13.37 8.15
CA VAL A 529 -11.96 13.56 8.46
C VAL A 529 -11.76 14.81 9.33
N ALA A 530 -12.41 15.94 8.98
CA ALA A 530 -12.35 17.16 9.77
C ALA A 530 -12.87 16.94 11.20
N ARG A 531 -13.95 16.17 11.37
CA ARG A 531 -14.48 15.79 12.69
C ARG A 531 -13.54 14.87 13.48
N ALA A 532 -12.84 13.96 12.81
CA ALA A 532 -11.90 13.05 13.45
C ALA A 532 -10.61 13.74 13.93
N ARG A 533 -10.15 14.78 13.24
CA ARG A 533 -8.83 15.40 13.46
C ARG A 533 -8.55 15.84 14.91
N PRO A 534 -9.48 16.48 15.66
CA PRO A 534 -9.26 16.82 17.07
C PRO A 534 -9.20 15.63 18.03
N HIS A 535 -9.65 14.45 17.58
CA HIS A 535 -9.74 13.23 18.37
C HIS A 535 -8.70 12.17 17.96
N ALA A 536 -8.05 12.34 16.79
CA ALA A 536 -6.92 11.54 16.37
C ALA A 536 -5.68 11.88 17.21
N SER A 537 -4.91 10.87 17.59
CA SER A 537 -3.76 11.00 18.49
C SER A 537 -2.45 10.46 17.93
N ARG A 538 -2.50 9.83 16.75
CA ARG A 538 -1.37 9.15 16.11
C ARG A 538 -1.64 8.98 14.62
N ASN A 539 -0.58 8.85 13.81
CA ASN A 539 -0.66 8.71 12.35
C ASN A 539 -1.64 9.74 11.73
N ILE A 540 -1.55 10.99 12.18
CA ILE A 540 -2.47 12.06 11.78
C ILE A 540 -2.33 12.42 10.31
N GLU A 541 -1.17 12.16 9.73
CA GLU A 541 -0.86 12.30 8.31
C GLU A 541 -1.73 11.40 7.42
N THR A 542 -2.24 10.29 7.95
CA THR A 542 -3.18 9.42 7.22
C THR A 542 -4.51 10.15 6.97
N LEU A 543 -4.93 11.05 7.86
CA LEU A 543 -6.13 11.87 7.65
C LEU A 543 -5.92 12.83 6.47
N ASP A 544 -4.71 13.37 6.29
CA ASP A 544 -4.39 14.23 5.14
C ASP A 544 -4.46 13.45 3.82
N ALA A 545 -4.03 12.17 3.83
CA ALA A 545 -4.10 11.30 2.66
C ALA A 545 -5.56 10.93 2.31
N ILE A 546 -6.39 10.61 3.31
CA ILE A 546 -7.83 10.37 3.12
C ILE A 546 -8.52 11.63 2.58
N GLU A 547 -8.21 12.80 3.13
CA GLU A 547 -8.76 14.07 2.68
C GLU A 547 -8.35 14.39 1.23
N LEU A 548 -7.07 14.21 0.87
CA LEU A 548 -6.60 14.40 -0.50
C LEU A 548 -7.33 13.47 -1.48
N GLY A 549 -7.43 12.18 -1.15
CA GLY A 549 -8.17 11.20 -1.95
C GLY A 549 -9.64 11.60 -2.14
N ALA A 550 -10.33 11.94 -1.04
CA ALA A 550 -11.70 12.42 -1.07
C ALA A 550 -11.87 13.65 -1.96
N ARG A 551 -10.98 14.64 -1.86
CA ARG A 551 -11.01 15.85 -2.71
C ARG A 551 -10.76 15.53 -4.18
N LYS A 552 -9.85 14.61 -4.51
CA LYS A 552 -9.66 14.15 -5.91
C LYS A 552 -10.93 13.48 -6.44
N ILE A 553 -11.62 12.66 -5.63
CA ILE A 553 -12.88 12.00 -6.00
C ILE A 553 -14.03 13.01 -6.19
N ASP A 554 -14.21 13.96 -5.26
CA ASP A 554 -15.20 15.03 -5.42
C ASP A 554 -14.93 15.82 -6.70
N PHE A 555 -13.67 16.18 -6.94
CA PHE A 555 -13.29 16.94 -8.11
C PHE A 555 -13.53 16.18 -9.43
N ILE A 556 -13.40 14.85 -9.46
CA ILE A 556 -13.85 14.04 -10.61
C ILE A 556 -15.33 14.32 -10.90
N GLY A 557 -16.20 14.20 -9.89
CA GLY A 557 -17.63 14.44 -10.04
C GLY A 557 -17.94 15.88 -10.46
N MET A 558 -17.31 16.85 -9.79
CA MET A 558 -17.45 18.28 -10.08
C MET A 558 -17.03 18.58 -11.52
N LYS A 559 -15.90 18.04 -11.98
CA LYS A 559 -15.38 18.29 -13.32
C LYS A 559 -16.36 17.92 -14.42
N PHE A 560 -16.98 16.76 -14.33
CA PHE A 560 -17.97 16.34 -15.32
C PHE A 560 -19.30 17.09 -15.16
N GLN A 561 -19.73 17.37 -13.93
CA GLN A 561 -20.96 18.11 -13.67
C GLN A 561 -20.86 19.55 -14.19
N LEU A 562 -19.80 20.29 -13.86
CA LEU A 562 -19.64 21.67 -14.26
C LEU A 562 -19.39 21.80 -15.77
N ALA A 563 -18.71 20.83 -16.40
CA ALA A 563 -18.59 20.78 -17.86
C ALA A 563 -19.96 20.67 -18.54
N ASP A 564 -20.86 19.84 -18.00
CA ASP A 564 -22.26 19.71 -18.46
C ASP A 564 -23.04 21.02 -18.27
N GLU A 565 -22.87 21.67 -17.12
CA GLU A 565 -23.49 22.96 -16.84
C GLU A 565 -23.01 24.06 -17.78
N VAL A 566 -21.72 24.12 -18.12
CA VAL A 566 -21.19 25.09 -19.08
C VAL A 566 -21.81 24.91 -20.46
N GLU A 567 -21.93 23.67 -20.94
CA GLU A 567 -22.60 23.37 -22.21
C GLU A 567 -24.07 23.82 -22.19
N ARG A 568 -24.78 23.53 -21.10
CA ARG A 568 -26.19 23.94 -20.92
C ARG A 568 -26.34 25.46 -20.86
N LEU A 569 -25.51 26.14 -20.08
CA LEU A 569 -25.50 27.60 -19.95
C LEU A 569 -25.18 28.27 -21.28
N TYR A 570 -24.25 27.71 -22.06
CA TYR A 570 -23.93 28.26 -23.38
C TYR A 570 -25.09 28.09 -24.37
N ASN A 571 -25.80 26.96 -24.33
CA ASN A 571 -27.01 26.78 -25.13
C ASN A 571 -28.13 27.75 -24.72
N LEU A 572 -28.30 28.01 -23.43
CA LEU A 572 -29.21 29.06 -22.94
C LEU A 572 -28.76 30.46 -23.35
N ALA A 573 -27.45 30.73 -23.44
CA ALA A 573 -26.98 32.01 -23.97
C ALA A 573 -27.35 32.20 -25.46
N ARG A 574 -27.39 31.10 -26.23
CA ARG A 574 -27.79 31.12 -27.65
C ARG A 574 -29.30 31.22 -27.86
N ASP A 575 -30.08 30.66 -26.94
CA ASP A 575 -31.54 30.72 -26.93
C ASP A 575 -32.06 31.12 -25.53
N PRO A 576 -31.94 32.42 -25.17
CA PRO A 576 -32.18 32.88 -23.81
C PRO A 576 -33.66 32.87 -23.45
N VAL A 577 -33.96 32.45 -22.20
CA VAL A 577 -35.32 32.47 -21.65
C VAL A 577 -35.54 33.80 -20.92
N PRO A 578 -36.48 34.66 -21.37
CA PRO A 578 -36.74 35.94 -20.70
C PRO A 578 -37.12 35.77 -19.22
N PRO A 579 -36.72 36.70 -18.33
CA PRO A 579 -36.07 37.98 -18.62
C PRO A 579 -34.54 37.92 -18.77
N ALA A 580 -33.92 36.74 -18.68
CA ALA A 580 -32.48 36.60 -18.79
C ALA A 580 -31.99 36.88 -20.22
N THR A 581 -30.75 37.35 -20.31
CA THR A 581 -30.05 37.71 -21.54
C THR A 581 -28.78 36.87 -21.70
N PRO A 582 -28.18 36.79 -22.90
CA PRO A 582 -26.97 35.99 -23.10
C PRO A 582 -25.81 36.32 -22.14
N PRO A 583 -25.52 37.60 -21.80
CA PRO A 583 -24.53 37.93 -20.78
C PRO A 583 -24.79 37.30 -19.41
N ASP A 584 -26.06 37.16 -18.99
CA ASP A 584 -26.39 36.58 -17.68
C ASP A 584 -25.88 35.14 -17.58
N TYR A 585 -26.07 34.35 -18.64
CA TYR A 585 -25.59 32.98 -18.73
C TYR A 585 -24.06 32.87 -18.95
N LEU A 586 -23.47 33.77 -19.75
CA LEU A 586 -22.02 33.76 -20.00
C LEU A 586 -21.21 34.15 -18.76
N VAL A 587 -21.71 35.08 -17.94
CA VAL A 587 -21.09 35.46 -16.66
C VAL A 587 -21.11 34.28 -15.68
N GLU A 588 -22.15 33.44 -15.69
CA GLU A 588 -22.19 32.21 -14.90
C GLU A 588 -21.10 31.19 -15.30
N ILE A 589 -20.57 31.26 -16.52
CA ILE A 589 -19.51 30.40 -17.02
C ILE A 589 -18.11 30.92 -16.61
N THR A 590 -17.84 32.22 -16.73
CA THR A 590 -16.46 32.77 -16.61
C THR A 590 -16.21 33.79 -15.52
N SER A 591 -17.24 34.29 -14.83
CA SER A 591 -17.05 35.21 -13.70
C SER A 591 -16.12 34.63 -12.65
N MET A 592 -15.68 35.44 -11.69
CA MET A 592 -14.73 34.98 -10.65
C MET A 592 -15.17 33.70 -9.91
N ASN A 593 -16.48 33.46 -9.79
CA ASN A 593 -17.06 32.24 -9.20
C ASN A 593 -17.82 31.42 -10.27
N GLY A 594 -17.39 31.53 -11.53
CA GLY A 594 -17.97 30.85 -12.67
C GLY A 594 -17.43 29.44 -12.81
N ARG A 595 -18.18 28.57 -13.50
CA ARG A 595 -17.91 27.13 -13.54
C ARG A 595 -16.52 26.81 -14.07
N LEU A 596 -16.00 27.56 -15.04
CA LEU A 596 -14.65 27.32 -15.56
C LEU A 596 -13.54 27.75 -14.58
N GLN A 597 -13.80 28.74 -13.71
CA GLN A 597 -12.85 29.13 -12.65
C GLN A 597 -12.75 28.02 -11.61
N ASP A 598 -13.88 27.46 -11.16
CA ASP A 598 -13.89 26.36 -10.18
C ASP A 598 -13.08 25.16 -10.68
N LEU A 599 -13.14 24.86 -11.99
CA LEU A 599 -12.34 23.78 -12.59
C LEU A 599 -10.85 24.07 -12.60
N ARG A 600 -10.44 25.32 -12.85
CA ARG A 600 -9.02 25.72 -12.70
C ARG A 600 -8.61 25.62 -11.22
N ASP A 601 -9.42 26.16 -10.32
CA ASP A 601 -9.11 26.29 -8.90
C ASP A 601 -8.94 24.92 -8.24
N GLY A 602 -9.78 23.95 -8.61
CA GLY A 602 -9.65 22.57 -8.17
C GLY A 602 -8.30 21.95 -8.51
N TYR A 603 -7.79 22.13 -9.75
CA TYR A 603 -6.44 21.64 -10.09
C TYR A 603 -5.34 22.36 -9.30
N THR A 604 -5.45 23.67 -9.11
CA THR A 604 -4.43 24.42 -8.33
C THR A 604 -4.39 24.01 -6.86
N LEU A 605 -5.56 23.81 -6.23
CA LEU A 605 -5.65 23.34 -4.85
C LEU A 605 -5.09 21.92 -4.71
N LEU A 606 -5.54 21.01 -5.59
CA LEU A 606 -5.13 19.60 -5.53
C LEU A 606 -3.65 19.42 -5.83
N ARG A 607 -3.07 20.25 -6.71
CA ARG A 607 -1.63 20.31 -6.96
C ARG A 607 -0.86 20.55 -5.67
N ASP A 608 -1.24 21.56 -4.89
CA ASP A 608 -0.52 21.95 -3.68
C ASP A 608 -0.70 20.92 -2.55
N LEU A 609 -1.89 20.36 -2.41
CA LEU A 609 -2.15 19.26 -1.45
C LEU A 609 -1.37 18.00 -1.81
N TYR A 610 -1.32 17.65 -3.10
CA TYR A 610 -0.53 16.53 -3.60
C TYR A 610 0.97 16.76 -3.39
N GLU A 611 1.48 17.94 -3.72
CA GLU A 611 2.88 18.31 -3.51
C GLU A 611 3.28 18.19 -2.03
N ALA A 612 2.40 18.66 -1.13
CA ALA A 612 2.60 18.50 0.31
C ALA A 612 2.59 17.02 0.74
N GLY A 613 1.70 16.20 0.17
CA GLY A 613 1.67 14.75 0.37
C GLY A 613 2.98 14.08 -0.05
N TRP A 614 3.41 14.30 -1.29
CA TRP A 614 4.65 13.77 -1.84
C TRP A 614 5.85 14.12 -0.96
N ARG A 615 6.00 15.39 -0.57
CA ARG A 615 7.16 15.85 0.21
C ARG A 615 7.22 15.26 1.63
N ARG A 616 6.12 14.70 2.15
CA ARG A 616 6.13 14.01 3.45
C ARG A 616 6.72 12.61 3.36
N GLU A 617 6.53 11.90 2.25
CA GLU A 617 6.95 10.50 2.10
C GLU A 617 8.13 10.32 1.14
N ASN A 618 8.15 11.03 0.02
CA ASN A 618 9.00 10.76 -1.12
C ASN A 618 10.14 11.77 -1.30
N ARG A 619 11.22 11.30 -1.94
CA ARG A 619 12.32 12.14 -2.41
C ARG A 619 11.81 13.12 -3.48
N PRO A 620 12.49 14.26 -3.73
CA PRO A 620 12.08 15.20 -4.78
C PRO A 620 12.12 14.64 -6.21
N TYR A 621 12.83 13.53 -6.43
CA TYR A 621 12.83 12.81 -7.70
C TYR A 621 11.41 12.55 -8.20
N TRP A 622 11.19 12.61 -9.51
CA TRP A 622 9.91 12.41 -10.20
C TRP A 622 8.77 13.41 -9.94
N LEU A 623 8.73 14.09 -8.80
CA LEU A 623 7.64 15.04 -8.45
C LEU A 623 7.34 16.05 -9.56
N GLY A 624 8.38 16.61 -10.20
CA GLY A 624 8.22 17.57 -11.30
C GLY A 624 7.41 17.04 -12.48
N ASN A 625 7.48 15.74 -12.78
CA ASN A 625 6.70 15.11 -13.85
C ASN A 625 5.21 15.13 -13.53
N VAL A 626 4.85 14.86 -12.27
CA VAL A 626 3.45 14.87 -11.83
C VAL A 626 2.92 16.31 -11.77
N LEU A 627 3.68 17.24 -11.19
CA LEU A 627 3.26 18.65 -11.11
C LEU A 627 3.09 19.28 -12.50
N ALA A 628 3.88 18.87 -13.50
CA ALA A 628 3.70 19.32 -14.88
C ALA A 628 2.32 18.95 -15.45
N ARG A 629 1.71 17.83 -15.02
CA ARG A 629 0.34 17.43 -15.44
C ARG A 629 -0.71 18.36 -14.82
N TYR A 630 -0.57 18.68 -13.53
CA TYR A 630 -1.41 19.69 -12.86
C TYR A 630 -1.30 21.06 -13.54
N ASP A 631 -0.09 21.50 -13.85
CA ASP A 631 0.16 22.78 -14.51
C ASP A 631 -0.40 22.80 -15.96
N ALA A 632 -0.34 21.67 -16.66
CA ALA A 632 -0.95 21.52 -17.98
C ALA A 632 -2.49 21.56 -17.92
N ALA A 633 -3.10 20.85 -16.97
CA ALA A 633 -4.54 20.88 -16.75
C ALA A 633 -5.04 22.28 -16.36
N THR A 634 -4.31 22.96 -15.47
CA THR A 634 -4.59 24.35 -15.07
C THR A 634 -4.56 25.29 -16.28
N ARG A 635 -3.53 25.18 -17.13
CA ARG A 635 -3.43 25.98 -18.37
C ARG A 635 -4.53 25.68 -19.37
N LEU A 636 -4.97 24.42 -19.49
CA LEU A 636 -6.10 24.05 -20.35
C LEU A 636 -7.37 24.82 -19.96
N TRP A 637 -7.69 24.88 -18.66
CA TRP A 637 -8.88 25.58 -18.19
C TRP A 637 -8.74 27.10 -18.26
N LEU A 638 -7.55 27.66 -17.99
CA LEU A 638 -7.26 29.08 -18.24
C LEU A 638 -7.51 29.46 -19.70
N GLY A 639 -7.01 28.68 -20.65
CA GLY A 639 -7.25 28.93 -22.07
C GLY A 639 -8.74 28.85 -22.45
N ARG A 640 -9.53 28.03 -21.75
CA ARG A 640 -11.00 27.99 -21.94
C ARG A 640 -11.69 29.22 -21.36
N ILE A 641 -11.28 29.66 -20.17
CA ILE A 641 -11.77 30.88 -19.52
C ILE A 641 -11.55 32.08 -20.45
N ASP A 642 -10.34 32.24 -20.98
CA ASP A 642 -10.00 33.36 -21.87
C ASP A 642 -10.87 33.36 -23.14
N ARG A 643 -11.07 32.19 -23.76
CA ARG A 643 -11.97 32.05 -24.92
C ARG A 643 -13.40 32.50 -24.61
N PHE A 644 -13.96 32.12 -23.46
CA PHE A 644 -15.33 32.54 -23.13
C PHE A 644 -15.41 34.02 -22.70
N ASN A 645 -14.33 34.60 -22.16
CA ASN A 645 -14.27 36.04 -21.93
C ASN A 645 -14.30 36.81 -23.27
N ASP A 646 -13.61 36.31 -24.29
CA ASP A 646 -13.68 36.87 -25.64
C ASP A 646 -15.08 36.75 -26.24
N VAL A 647 -15.79 35.64 -26.00
CA VAL A 647 -17.20 35.47 -26.39
C VAL A 647 -18.11 36.52 -25.74
N LEU A 648 -17.93 36.78 -24.45
CA LEU A 648 -18.70 37.79 -23.74
C LEU A 648 -18.42 39.19 -24.32
N ALA A 649 -17.15 39.52 -24.57
CA ALA A 649 -16.76 40.79 -25.21
C ALA A 649 -17.31 40.92 -26.64
N GLN A 650 -17.27 39.83 -27.42
CA GLN A 650 -17.86 39.76 -28.76
C GLN A 650 -19.36 39.99 -28.72
N TRP A 651 -20.08 39.41 -27.76
CA TRP A 651 -21.51 39.65 -27.61
C TRP A 651 -21.80 41.13 -27.34
N TRP A 652 -21.02 41.78 -26.47
CA TRP A 652 -21.22 43.20 -26.17
C TRP A 652 -21.07 44.09 -27.41
N SER A 653 -20.15 43.74 -28.32
CA SER A 653 -19.89 44.51 -29.55
C SER A 653 -20.80 44.14 -30.73
N THR A 654 -21.08 42.86 -30.95
CA THR A 654 -21.74 42.36 -32.17
C THR A 654 -23.15 41.84 -31.96
N LYS A 655 -23.54 41.53 -30.70
CA LYS A 655 -24.76 40.78 -30.36
C LYS A 655 -24.84 39.40 -31.01
N GLN A 656 -23.71 38.83 -31.41
CA GLN A 656 -23.59 37.49 -31.97
C GLN A 656 -22.79 36.58 -31.03
N LEU A 657 -23.11 35.29 -31.06
CA LEU A 657 -22.35 34.24 -30.37
C LEU A 657 -21.78 33.27 -31.42
N PRO A 658 -20.56 32.76 -31.21
CA PRO A 658 -20.00 31.72 -32.08
C PRO A 658 -20.78 30.40 -31.99
N SER A 659 -20.41 29.43 -32.82
CA SER A 659 -20.97 28.08 -32.68
C SER A 659 -20.31 27.35 -31.49
N PRO A 660 -20.98 26.36 -30.86
CA PRO A 660 -20.36 25.54 -29.83
C PRO A 660 -19.06 24.87 -30.29
N SER A 661 -19.01 24.42 -31.55
CA SER A 661 -17.81 23.82 -32.14
C SER A 661 -16.62 24.78 -32.19
N ASP A 662 -16.84 26.08 -32.41
CA ASP A 662 -15.76 27.08 -32.41
C ASP A 662 -15.12 27.25 -31.02
N LEU A 663 -15.88 26.92 -29.96
CA LEU A 663 -15.39 26.96 -28.58
C LEU A 663 -14.80 25.63 -28.11
N GLY A 664 -14.86 24.59 -28.96
CA GLY A 664 -14.51 23.22 -28.60
C GLY A 664 -15.51 22.60 -27.62
N LEU A 665 -16.74 23.12 -27.54
CA LEU A 665 -17.82 22.45 -26.84
C LEU A 665 -18.30 21.26 -27.69
N PRO A 666 -18.61 20.12 -27.05
CA PRO A 666 -19.12 18.95 -27.75
C PRO A 666 -20.47 19.26 -28.41
N SER A 667 -20.69 18.69 -29.60
CA SER A 667 -21.99 18.69 -30.24
C SER A 667 -22.90 17.68 -29.53
N ARG A 668 -24.05 18.14 -29.03
CA ARG A 668 -25.10 17.29 -28.50
C ARG A 668 -26.29 17.24 -29.45
#